data_AF-A0A8C3PH27-F1
#
_entry.id   AF-A0A8C3PH27-F1
#
_cell.length_a   1.000
_cell.length_b   1.000
_cell.length_c   1.000
_cell.angle_alpha   90.00
_cell.angle_beta   90.00
_cell.angle_gamma   90.00
#
_symmetry.space_group_name_H-M   'P 1'
#
loop_
_entity.id
_entity.type
_entity.pdbx_description
1 polymer ?
#
loop_
_entity_poly.entity_id
_entity_poly.type
_entity_poly.pdbx_seq_one_letter_code
_entity_poly.pdbx_strand_id
1 'polypeptide(L)'
;MDKFGMNFGGGPSKKDLLETIESQKKQLLQYQVRLKDVVRAYKSLLKEKEALEASLKVLSVSHEADLGLSGAQPASVPNSGPSFADSADDRSSVHSEDSVGTATSADTAASLASTKGEPGPEDDKPAAAASSLKSEDTSGSESGVSTSSGDVSPAASEADKRVLQLKTQLATLTSALSTVTQEKSRMEASYQADKKKMKQDLDDAIKKAEEESERLETELKSVQDQLAETKARLITQQHDRAQEQSDHAVMLRELQKLLQNERTLRQDVELKLEETREVLAGRVCMADRAEGYELQIKQLSQEVEDLKRELQAVQDESNKPDPRIQDLQEEMAGLKNHFHVQLLQEMKKTAQAEEQLRQQAQMEERRVADLEGQVSEVSELLGTYEKAKQKDQAVIQKLKDRIVQLDLENKTLAIAASSRSPLDIHLEESNLDVNILKDKMEKLKKLLQAAAKKSQPALDIEKLCELELPKGTETGDGEKATALYYQQELKQLKEEFERYKMRAQVVLKNKSAKDGNLAKELEEAQEQLADLKEKYVVLQLSSDEMEKQHQRDMEAKKQELSQLQQIHRQELERCQLDYRERALKLEEEMHKQRDRALAVLAEKDQELEQLRSVTLPYGLQGSKNYLASGADVTSSDSPGTDASEMLPQALHLSATSEPTFFLYAEQLARKEVEIVALRKQKHKLEMQVHQLQEKILVEEEKHREEVAALQSEIEKNFRDKSREGANLEYLKNIVYRFLTLPDSLGRQQTLTAILTILHFSPEEKQTIAKQSAHGSWWLSGKR
;
A
#
# COMPACT_ATOMS: atom_id res chain seq x y z
N MET A 1 33.18 -22.45 5.30
CA MET A 1 32.63 -21.82 4.08
C MET A 1 33.77 -21.19 3.26
N ASP A 2 34.74 -22.01 2.85
CA ASP A 2 36.16 -21.60 2.88
C ASP A 2 36.74 -21.31 1.50
N LYS A 3 35.88 -20.90 0.56
CA LYS A 3 36.22 -20.60 -0.84
C LYS A 3 36.29 -19.11 -1.18
N PHE A 4 35.94 -18.23 -0.25
CA PHE A 4 36.17 -16.80 -0.38
C PHE A 4 37.33 -16.41 0.54
N GLY A 5 38.43 -15.93 -0.06
CA GLY A 5 39.64 -15.49 0.63
C GLY A 5 39.48 -14.16 1.39
N MET A 6 38.35 -13.98 2.08
CA MET A 6 38.11 -12.86 2.96
C MET A 6 38.84 -13.11 4.28
N ASN A 7 40.12 -12.74 4.32
CA ASN A 7 40.78 -12.43 5.57
C ASN A 7 39.96 -11.30 6.22
N PHE A 8 39.13 -11.64 7.21
CA PHE A 8 38.60 -10.64 8.13
C PHE A 8 39.79 -10.00 8.82
N GLY A 9 40.18 -8.82 8.34
CA GLY A 9 41.27 -8.04 8.89
C GLY A 9 40.96 -7.75 10.34
N GLY A 10 41.61 -8.47 11.25
CA GLY A 10 41.54 -8.16 12.67
C GLY A 10 41.95 -6.70 12.85
N GLY A 11 41.02 -5.87 13.33
CA GLY A 11 41.28 -4.45 13.55
C GLY A 11 42.55 -4.28 14.40
N PRO A 12 43.30 -3.18 14.21
CA PRO A 12 44.59 -2.96 14.87
C PRO A 12 44.45 -3.29 16.36
N SER A 13 45.33 -4.16 16.87
CA SER A 13 45.11 -4.76 18.17
C SER A 13 45.13 -3.69 19.26
N LYS A 14 44.59 -4.01 20.44
CA LYS A 14 44.63 -3.08 21.58
C LYS A 14 46.06 -2.59 21.89
N LYS A 15 47.10 -3.35 21.54
CA LYS A 15 48.50 -2.94 21.64
C LYS A 15 48.87 -1.91 20.56
N ASP A 16 48.54 -2.17 19.31
CA ASP A 16 48.87 -1.30 18.16
C ASP A 16 48.12 0.04 18.25
N LEU A 17 46.89 0.03 18.77
CA LEU A 17 46.12 1.23 19.12
C LEU A 17 46.77 2.04 20.27
N LEU A 18 47.39 1.39 21.26
CA LEU A 18 48.15 2.09 22.30
C LEU A 18 49.46 2.66 21.77
N GLU A 19 50.17 1.94 20.90
CA GLU A 19 51.44 2.38 20.30
C GLU A 19 51.25 3.53 19.29
N THR A 20 50.13 3.53 18.55
CA THR A 20 49.70 4.68 17.72
C THR A 20 49.30 5.88 18.58
N ILE A 21 48.57 5.69 19.69
CA ILE A 21 48.27 6.78 20.65
C ILE A 21 49.55 7.35 21.28
N GLU A 22 50.54 6.51 21.62
CA GLU A 22 51.82 6.97 22.17
C GLU A 22 52.68 7.73 21.16
N SER A 23 52.74 7.27 19.92
CA SER A 23 53.47 7.99 18.85
C SER A 23 52.79 9.31 18.49
N GLN A 24 51.46 9.35 18.44
CA GLN A 24 50.69 10.62 18.31
C GLN A 24 50.95 11.58 19.47
N LYS A 25 50.99 11.09 20.73
CA LYS A 25 51.38 11.93 21.90
C LYS A 25 52.81 12.47 21.76
N LYS A 26 53.77 11.66 21.31
CA LYS A 26 55.16 12.09 21.06
C LYS A 26 55.23 13.16 19.95
N GLN A 27 54.45 13.01 18.87
CA GLN A 27 54.33 14.02 17.81
C GLN A 27 53.68 15.33 18.30
N LEU A 28 52.58 15.25 19.06
CA LEU A 28 51.93 16.43 19.64
C LEU A 28 52.85 17.22 20.57
N LEU A 29 53.67 16.55 21.38
CA LEU A 29 54.69 17.20 22.20
C LEU A 29 55.76 17.90 21.34
N GLN A 30 56.24 17.27 20.26
CA GLN A 30 57.19 17.90 19.32
C GLN A 30 56.58 19.14 18.63
N TYR A 31 55.33 19.07 18.19
CA TYR A 31 54.62 20.23 17.62
C TYR A 31 54.40 21.33 18.67
N GLN A 32 54.10 20.99 19.93
CA GLN A 32 53.94 21.97 21.01
C GLN A 32 55.27 22.70 21.30
N VAL A 33 56.41 22.00 21.27
CA VAL A 33 57.73 22.62 21.43
C VAL A 33 58.03 23.54 20.23
N ARG A 34 57.91 23.03 19.00
CA ARG A 34 58.11 23.84 17.78
C ARG A 34 57.22 25.09 17.74
N LEU A 35 55.96 24.99 18.16
CA LEU A 35 55.05 26.14 18.23
C LEU A 35 55.49 27.15 19.30
N LYS A 36 55.99 26.71 20.46
CA LYS A 36 56.58 27.61 21.48
C LYS A 36 57.84 28.31 20.95
N ASP A 37 58.66 27.62 20.17
CA ASP A 37 59.86 28.20 19.54
C ASP A 37 59.50 29.21 18.44
N VAL A 38 58.52 28.91 17.58
CA VAL A 38 57.99 29.85 16.57
C VAL A 38 57.35 31.07 17.22
N VAL A 39 56.57 30.92 18.29
CA VAL A 39 56.00 32.05 19.04
C VAL A 39 57.10 32.88 19.73
N ARG A 40 58.21 32.27 20.17
CA ARG A 40 59.37 33.01 20.70
C ARG A 40 60.09 33.78 19.58
N ALA A 41 60.31 33.17 18.42
CA ALA A 41 60.92 33.83 17.26
C ALA A 41 60.06 35.01 16.76
N TYR A 42 58.76 34.82 16.62
CA TYR A 42 57.81 35.89 16.24
C TYR A 42 57.81 37.05 17.25
N LYS A 43 57.93 36.76 18.56
CA LYS A 43 58.09 37.80 19.61
C LYS A 43 59.47 38.47 19.63
N SER A 44 60.50 37.87 19.02
CA SER A 44 61.78 38.54 18.78
C SER A 44 61.64 39.48 17.58
N LEU A 45 61.14 38.94 16.45
CA LEU A 45 60.92 39.68 15.21
C LEU A 45 60.00 40.90 15.39
N LEU A 46 58.96 40.80 16.24
CA LEU A 46 58.13 41.96 16.60
C LEU A 46 58.93 43.06 17.32
N LYS A 47 59.80 42.70 18.27
CA LYS A 47 60.66 43.68 18.98
C LYS A 47 61.73 44.26 18.08
N GLU A 48 62.27 43.46 17.18
CA GLU A 48 63.22 43.90 16.15
C GLU A 48 62.53 44.88 15.19
N LYS A 49 61.28 44.60 14.77
CA LYS A 49 60.45 45.54 14.00
C LYS A 49 60.16 46.82 14.77
N GLU A 50 59.73 46.74 16.03
CA GLU A 50 59.47 47.91 16.90
C GLU A 50 60.73 48.77 17.07
N ALA A 51 61.90 48.16 17.24
CA ALA A 51 63.19 48.85 17.32
C ALA A 51 63.61 49.48 15.99
N LEU A 52 63.34 48.83 14.85
CA LEU A 52 63.58 49.39 13.52
C LEU A 52 62.63 50.55 13.21
N GLU A 53 61.34 50.45 13.54
CA GLU A 53 60.37 51.53 13.40
C GLU A 53 60.71 52.74 14.28
N ALA A 54 61.16 52.50 15.52
CA ALA A 54 61.69 53.57 16.38
C ALA A 54 62.95 54.22 15.80
N SER A 55 63.88 53.42 15.26
CA SER A 55 65.11 53.93 14.63
C SER A 55 64.82 54.73 13.36
N LEU A 56 63.91 54.26 12.51
CA LEU A 56 63.48 54.93 11.28
C LEU A 56 62.74 56.24 11.62
N LYS A 57 61.92 56.25 12.67
CA LYS A 57 61.27 57.47 13.18
C LYS A 57 62.28 58.50 13.70
N VAL A 58 63.33 58.07 14.41
CA VAL A 58 64.44 58.96 14.82
C VAL A 58 65.19 59.51 13.61
N LEU A 59 65.53 58.65 12.63
CA LEU A 59 66.18 59.09 11.39
C LEU A 59 65.33 60.07 10.57
N SER A 60 64.01 59.88 10.54
CA SER A 60 63.08 60.80 9.86
C SER A 60 63.06 62.18 10.52
N VAL A 61 62.96 62.22 11.86
CA VAL A 61 63.01 63.48 12.62
C VAL A 61 64.37 64.19 12.48
N SER A 62 65.47 63.43 12.43
CA SER A 62 66.80 64.00 12.13
C SER A 62 66.86 64.58 10.71
N HIS A 63 66.26 63.91 9.73
CA HIS A 63 66.24 64.40 8.33
C HIS A 63 65.39 65.66 8.17
N GLU A 64 64.23 65.74 8.84
CA GLU A 64 63.41 66.96 8.90
C GLU A 64 64.15 68.11 9.61
N ALA A 65 64.95 67.82 10.65
CA ALA A 65 65.76 68.82 11.34
C ALA A 65 66.91 69.38 10.46
N ASP A 66 67.60 68.53 9.69
CA ASP A 66 68.65 68.97 8.75
C ASP A 66 68.05 69.81 7.60
N LEU A 67 66.86 69.44 7.09
CA LEU A 67 66.15 70.22 6.07
C LEU A 67 65.62 71.57 6.60
N GLY A 68 65.26 71.64 7.89
CA GLY A 68 64.74 72.85 8.54
C GLY A 68 65.75 74.00 8.67
N LEU A 69 67.05 73.76 8.45
CA LEU A 69 68.12 74.77 8.62
C LEU A 69 68.56 75.44 7.30
N SER A 70 68.00 75.08 6.14
CA SER A 70 68.43 75.57 4.83
C SER A 70 67.27 76.05 3.95
N GLY A 71 66.71 77.23 4.24
CA GLY A 71 65.56 77.75 3.48
C GLY A 71 65.11 79.16 3.86
N ALA A 72 65.93 80.19 3.60
CA ALA A 72 65.58 81.59 3.87
C ALA A 72 65.37 82.43 2.59
N GLN A 73 64.26 83.18 2.59
CA GLN A 73 63.83 84.26 1.68
C GLN A 73 63.11 83.92 0.35
N PRO A 74 62.24 84.84 -0.17
CA PRO A 74 61.18 84.49 -1.14
C PRO A 74 61.07 85.39 -2.40
N ALA A 75 60.62 84.80 -3.52
CA ALA A 75 60.04 85.48 -4.70
C ALA A 75 59.41 84.43 -5.66
N SER A 76 58.55 84.73 -6.63
CA SER A 76 57.30 85.52 -6.69
C SER A 76 56.75 85.46 -8.13
N VAL A 77 55.42 85.35 -8.33
CA VAL A 77 54.68 85.47 -9.63
C VAL A 77 55.00 84.41 -10.73
N PRO A 78 54.12 84.17 -11.75
CA PRO A 78 53.65 82.79 -11.96
C PRO A 78 53.44 82.28 -13.43
N ASN A 79 52.90 81.06 -13.53
CA ASN A 79 51.88 80.60 -14.52
C ASN A 79 52.29 80.23 -15.97
N SER A 80 52.63 78.95 -16.18
CA SER A 80 52.19 78.14 -17.34
C SER A 80 52.49 76.64 -17.13
N GLY A 81 51.54 75.73 -17.43
CA GLY A 81 51.77 74.28 -17.45
C GLY A 81 52.38 73.75 -18.77
N PRO A 82 52.41 72.41 -19.04
CA PRO A 82 51.63 71.35 -18.38
C PRO A 82 52.34 69.99 -18.11
N SER A 83 51.55 69.05 -17.55
CA SER A 83 51.54 67.58 -17.82
C SER A 83 52.26 66.56 -16.92
N PHE A 84 51.55 65.43 -16.75
CA PHE A 84 51.90 64.06 -16.31
C PHE A 84 52.34 63.72 -14.87
N ALA A 85 51.69 62.64 -14.37
CA ALA A 85 51.92 61.85 -13.14
C ALA A 85 51.75 62.59 -11.78
N ASP A 86 51.37 61.93 -10.68
CA ASP A 86 51.08 60.49 -10.47
C ASP A 86 49.80 60.28 -9.61
N SER A 87 49.37 59.03 -9.45
CA SER A 87 48.13 58.60 -8.80
C SER A 87 48.12 58.79 -7.27
N ALA A 88 46.94 59.09 -6.72
CA ALA A 88 46.63 58.97 -5.30
C ALA A 88 45.30 58.21 -5.15
N ASP A 89 45.30 57.15 -4.34
CA ASP A 89 44.27 56.10 -4.33
C ASP A 89 42.91 56.59 -3.78
N ASP A 90 41.85 56.51 -4.60
CA ASP A 90 40.46 56.67 -4.14
C ASP A 90 39.94 55.34 -3.56
N ARG A 91 39.23 55.40 -2.43
CA ARG A 91 38.55 54.26 -1.82
C ARG A 91 37.12 54.56 -1.35
N SER A 92 36.30 55.14 -2.23
CA SER A 92 34.85 55.00 -2.10
C SER A 92 34.08 54.89 -3.42
N SER A 93 33.78 53.66 -3.83
CA SER A 93 32.44 53.39 -4.39
C SER A 93 32.01 51.94 -4.20
N VAL A 94 30.71 51.76 -3.94
CA VAL A 94 29.95 50.53 -4.19
C VAL A 94 29.08 50.78 -5.41
N HIS A 95 28.83 49.75 -6.23
CA HIS A 95 27.52 49.36 -6.78
C HIS A 95 27.68 48.54 -8.06
N SER A 96 26.86 47.46 -8.15
CA SER A 96 26.45 46.77 -9.39
C SER A 96 27.57 46.11 -10.23
N GLU A 97 27.31 45.17 -11.14
CA GLU A 97 26.04 44.67 -11.69
C GLU A 97 25.79 43.17 -11.42
N ASP A 98 24.53 42.76 -11.62
CA ASP A 98 24.07 41.37 -11.72
C ASP A 98 24.03 40.97 -13.19
N SER A 99 24.45 39.75 -13.54
CA SER A 99 24.16 39.15 -14.85
C SER A 99 24.23 37.63 -14.79
N VAL A 100 23.06 37.01 -14.74
CA VAL A 100 22.88 35.58 -15.02
C VAL A 100 23.30 35.21 -16.45
N GLY A 101 23.66 33.94 -16.64
CA GLY A 101 24.32 33.43 -17.84
C GLY A 101 23.45 33.28 -19.09
N THR A 102 24.05 32.75 -20.16
CA THR A 102 23.45 31.88 -21.21
C THR A 102 24.57 31.42 -22.16
N ALA A 103 24.46 30.19 -22.68
CA ALA A 103 25.50 29.52 -23.45
C ALA A 103 25.58 29.92 -24.93
N THR A 104 26.73 29.63 -25.55
CA THR A 104 26.80 28.89 -26.83
C THR A 104 28.11 28.10 -26.92
N SER A 105 28.15 27.07 -27.77
CA SER A 105 29.25 26.10 -27.89
C SER A 105 29.82 26.02 -29.31
N ALA A 106 31.01 25.43 -29.44
CA ALA A 106 31.67 25.02 -30.70
C ALA A 106 32.20 26.20 -31.58
N ASP A 107 33.09 26.00 -32.56
CA ASP A 107 33.66 24.75 -33.11
C ASP A 107 35.05 24.94 -33.77
N THR A 108 35.78 23.85 -34.04
CA THR A 108 36.91 23.70 -34.99
C THR A 108 38.21 24.54 -34.83
N ALA A 109 39.33 24.26 -35.53
CA ALA A 109 40.03 22.99 -35.77
C ALA A 109 41.43 23.22 -36.43
N ALA A 110 42.41 22.37 -36.08
CA ALA A 110 43.49 21.81 -36.92
C ALA A 110 44.62 22.68 -37.56
N SER A 111 45.80 22.02 -37.62
CA SER A 111 46.86 22.11 -38.67
C SER A 111 47.95 23.20 -38.64
N LEU A 112 49.06 22.85 -37.97
CA LEU A 112 50.37 22.59 -38.57
C LEU A 112 50.85 23.43 -39.79
N ALA A 113 51.98 24.12 -39.60
CA ALA A 113 53.02 24.27 -40.63
C ALA A 113 54.41 24.37 -39.98
N SER A 114 55.45 23.87 -40.65
CA SER A 114 56.85 24.01 -40.23
C SER A 114 57.74 24.25 -41.44
N THR A 115 58.48 25.36 -41.45
CA THR A 115 59.49 25.67 -42.47
C THR A 115 60.67 26.44 -41.86
N LYS A 116 61.80 26.37 -42.55
CA LYS A 116 63.14 26.79 -42.12
C LYS A 116 63.65 27.88 -43.07
N GLY A 117 64.23 28.96 -42.56
CA GLY A 117 64.84 30.00 -43.41
C GLY A 117 65.53 31.15 -42.68
N GLU A 118 66.86 31.10 -42.62
CA GLU A 118 67.73 32.29 -42.72
C GLU A 118 67.74 32.78 -44.19
N PRO A 119 68.13 34.04 -44.53
CA PRO A 119 69.21 34.84 -43.90
C PRO A 119 68.90 36.34 -43.66
N GLY A 120 69.92 37.10 -43.23
CA GLY A 120 69.94 38.59 -43.22
C GLY A 120 70.24 39.20 -44.61
N PRO A 121 70.83 40.42 -44.75
CA PRO A 121 71.60 41.20 -43.76
C PRO A 121 71.38 42.75 -43.80
N GLU A 122 72.37 43.52 -43.30
CA GLU A 122 72.76 44.93 -43.67
C GLU A 122 71.89 46.14 -43.19
N ASP A 123 72.45 47.33 -42.87
CA ASP A 123 73.81 47.75 -42.44
C ASP A 123 73.82 49.21 -41.88
N ASP A 124 75.03 49.72 -41.57
CA ASP A 124 75.52 51.10 -41.38
C ASP A 124 75.39 51.76 -39.99
N LYS A 125 76.41 52.35 -39.31
CA LYS A 125 77.81 52.89 -39.55
C LYS A 125 77.85 54.43 -39.36
N PRO A 126 79.02 55.13 -39.32
CA PRO A 126 80.44 54.74 -39.27
C PRO A 126 81.14 55.27 -37.96
N ALA A 127 82.46 55.41 -37.75
CA ALA A 127 83.66 55.33 -38.61
C ALA A 127 84.99 55.04 -37.85
N ALA A 128 85.95 54.41 -38.54
CA ALA A 128 87.41 54.68 -38.61
C ALA A 128 88.31 54.74 -37.32
N ALA A 129 89.61 54.42 -37.33
CA ALA A 129 90.54 53.68 -38.23
C ALA A 129 91.88 53.50 -37.44
N ALA A 130 92.51 52.32 -37.29
CA ALA A 130 93.31 51.49 -38.23
C ALA A 130 94.86 51.59 -38.01
N SER A 131 95.56 50.45 -38.12
CA SER A 131 97.04 50.27 -38.20
C SER A 131 97.87 50.52 -36.89
N SER A 132 99.13 50.08 -36.72
CA SER A 132 100.02 49.31 -37.62
C SER A 132 101.14 48.49 -36.92
N LEU A 133 101.56 47.42 -37.61
CA LEU A 133 102.86 46.73 -37.79
C LEU A 133 104.08 46.76 -36.81
N LYS A 134 104.84 45.65 -36.92
CA LYS A 134 106.21 45.33 -36.43
C LYS A 134 107.30 46.42 -36.53
N SER A 135 108.22 46.42 -35.56
CA SER A 135 109.71 46.34 -35.67
C SER A 135 110.27 46.15 -34.24
N GLU A 136 111.33 45.42 -33.89
CA GLU A 136 112.47 44.78 -34.58
C GLU A 136 113.71 45.69 -34.82
N ASP A 137 114.69 45.51 -33.92
CA ASP A 137 116.16 45.50 -34.11
C ASP A 137 117.07 46.74 -33.83
N THR A 138 118.34 46.43 -33.50
CA THR A 138 119.60 47.21 -33.57
C THR A 138 120.08 48.17 -32.46
N SER A 139 121.15 47.72 -31.77
CA SER A 139 122.50 48.36 -31.71
C SER A 139 122.81 49.57 -30.78
N GLY A 140 124.12 49.73 -30.47
CA GLY A 140 124.74 50.89 -29.80
C GLY A 140 124.83 50.77 -28.27
N SER A 141 125.88 50.28 -27.60
CA SER A 141 127.36 50.39 -27.75
C SER A 141 127.95 51.76 -27.39
N GLU A 142 129.18 51.71 -26.83
CA GLU A 142 130.04 52.81 -26.35
C GLU A 142 129.58 53.53 -25.05
N SER A 143 130.47 53.98 -24.15
CA SER A 143 131.94 54.05 -24.21
C SER A 143 132.61 53.27 -23.07
N GLY A 144 133.78 52.70 -23.35
CA GLY A 144 134.79 52.38 -22.33
C GLY A 144 136.03 53.26 -22.56
N VAL A 145 136.73 53.63 -21.48
CA VAL A 145 138.07 54.23 -21.58
C VAL A 145 138.98 53.71 -20.47
N SER A 146 140.21 53.41 -20.83
CA SER A 146 141.25 52.94 -19.91
C SER A 146 142.16 54.09 -19.47
N THR A 147 142.71 53.95 -18.25
CA THR A 147 144.06 54.41 -17.86
C THR A 147 144.57 55.77 -18.36
N SER A 148 144.74 56.71 -17.43
CA SER A 148 145.94 57.58 -17.45
C SER A 148 146.44 57.86 -16.04
N SER A 149 147.75 57.83 -15.85
CA SER A 149 148.43 58.31 -14.65
C SER A 149 148.84 59.76 -14.89
N GLY A 150 148.58 60.66 -13.95
CA GLY A 150 148.95 62.07 -14.06
C GLY A 150 149.05 62.71 -12.69
N ASP A 151 150.28 63.02 -12.27
CA ASP A 151 150.57 63.70 -11.01
C ASP A 151 150.03 65.15 -11.03
N VAL A 152 149.42 65.58 -9.93
CA VAL A 152 149.02 66.97 -9.71
C VAL A 152 149.49 67.38 -8.32
N SER A 153 150.26 68.47 -8.26
CA SER A 153 150.85 69.01 -7.04
C SER A 153 149.81 69.18 -5.91
N PRO A 154 150.19 68.94 -4.65
CA PRO A 154 149.25 68.49 -3.61
C PRO A 154 148.36 69.60 -3.01
N ALA A 155 147.41 70.12 -3.80
CA ALA A 155 146.44 71.13 -3.39
C ALA A 155 145.00 70.87 -3.86
N ALA A 156 144.78 70.12 -4.95
CA ALA A 156 143.43 69.85 -5.49
C ALA A 156 142.60 68.86 -4.65
N SER A 157 143.27 67.91 -3.97
CA SER A 157 142.68 66.67 -3.48
C SER A 157 141.66 66.78 -2.34
N GLU A 158 141.38 67.98 -1.80
CA GLU A 158 140.23 68.19 -0.90
C GLU A 158 138.94 68.55 -1.65
N ALA A 159 139.05 69.36 -2.72
CA ALA A 159 137.90 69.76 -3.53
C ALA A 159 137.30 68.54 -4.21
N ASP A 160 138.13 67.72 -4.84
CA ASP A 160 137.69 66.48 -5.52
C ASP A 160 137.06 65.47 -4.55
N LYS A 161 137.55 65.36 -3.30
CA LYS A 161 136.93 64.52 -2.27
C LYS A 161 135.53 65.00 -1.89
N ARG A 162 135.32 66.32 -1.76
CA ARG A 162 133.98 66.89 -1.49
C ARG A 162 133.06 66.71 -2.70
N VAL A 163 133.55 66.90 -3.93
CA VAL A 163 132.81 66.65 -5.17
C VAL A 163 132.44 65.18 -5.33
N LEU A 164 133.33 64.25 -5.00
CA LEU A 164 133.04 62.81 -4.98
C LEU A 164 131.98 62.46 -3.92
N GLN A 165 132.11 62.97 -2.69
CA GLN A 165 131.10 62.77 -1.64
C GLN A 165 129.72 63.28 -2.04
N LEU A 166 129.63 64.48 -2.64
CA LEU A 166 128.37 65.04 -3.16
C LEU A 166 127.81 64.21 -4.33
N LYS A 167 128.66 63.70 -5.22
CA LYS A 167 128.25 62.76 -6.29
C LYS A 167 127.71 61.44 -5.71
N THR A 168 128.35 60.88 -4.69
CA THR A 168 127.84 59.68 -4.00
C THR A 168 126.49 59.96 -3.32
N GLN A 169 126.36 61.09 -2.61
CA GLN A 169 125.09 61.50 -1.99
C GLN A 169 123.97 61.70 -3.02
N LEU A 170 124.25 62.37 -4.15
CA LEU A 170 123.31 62.49 -5.27
C LEU A 170 122.93 61.13 -5.87
N ALA A 171 123.88 60.21 -6.05
CA ALA A 171 123.59 58.86 -6.52
C ALA A 171 122.70 58.08 -5.52
N THR A 172 122.98 58.16 -4.21
CA THR A 172 122.14 57.55 -3.16
C THR A 172 120.75 58.16 -3.13
N LEU A 173 120.62 59.49 -3.20
CA LEU A 173 119.32 60.18 -3.25
C LEU A 173 118.54 59.86 -4.53
N THR A 174 119.22 59.75 -5.68
CA THR A 174 118.59 59.36 -6.96
C THR A 174 118.13 57.91 -6.93
N SER A 175 118.92 57.01 -6.33
CA SER A 175 118.54 55.61 -6.11
C SER A 175 117.34 55.49 -5.16
N ALA A 176 117.33 56.24 -4.05
CA ALA A 176 116.21 56.30 -3.12
C ALA A 176 114.95 56.90 -3.74
N LEU A 177 115.07 57.96 -4.56
CA LEU A 177 113.96 58.52 -5.31
C LEU A 177 113.42 57.50 -6.33
N SER A 178 114.30 56.76 -7.00
CA SER A 178 113.93 55.72 -7.96
C SER A 178 113.18 54.56 -7.29
N THR A 179 113.66 54.04 -6.15
CA THR A 179 112.98 52.97 -5.41
C THR A 179 111.66 53.45 -4.80
N VAL A 180 111.59 54.68 -4.27
CA VAL A 180 110.32 55.28 -3.81
C VAL A 180 109.35 55.47 -4.98
N THR A 181 109.83 55.84 -6.17
CA THR A 181 108.99 55.97 -7.38
C THR A 181 108.51 54.60 -7.89
N GLN A 182 109.35 53.57 -7.81
CA GLN A 182 109.00 52.20 -8.19
C GLN A 182 108.02 51.55 -7.21
N GLU A 183 108.22 51.71 -5.90
CA GLU A 183 107.26 51.25 -4.91
C GLU A 183 105.97 52.07 -4.94
N LYS A 184 106.03 53.38 -5.24
CA LYS A 184 104.83 54.18 -5.50
C LYS A 184 104.05 53.64 -6.70
N SER A 185 104.68 53.42 -7.85
CA SER A 185 103.98 52.93 -9.06
C SER A 185 103.47 51.50 -8.89
N ARG A 186 104.19 50.67 -8.12
CA ARG A 186 103.74 49.33 -7.68
C ARG A 186 102.50 49.41 -6.79
N MET A 187 102.47 50.33 -5.82
CA MET A 187 101.32 50.55 -4.93
C MET A 187 100.12 51.19 -5.65
N GLU A 188 100.36 52.07 -6.62
CA GLU A 188 99.31 52.61 -7.50
C GLU A 188 98.75 51.52 -8.43
N ALA A 189 99.60 50.61 -8.93
CA ALA A 189 99.16 49.47 -9.74
C ALA A 189 98.37 48.43 -8.92
N SER A 190 98.80 48.11 -7.69
CA SER A 190 98.02 47.21 -6.81
C SER A 190 96.71 47.87 -6.39
N TYR A 191 96.69 49.14 -6.00
CA TYR A 191 95.45 49.87 -5.72
C TYR A 191 94.49 49.90 -6.92
N GLN A 192 94.99 50.06 -8.15
CA GLN A 192 94.16 49.97 -9.35
C GLN A 192 93.65 48.56 -9.63
N ALA A 193 94.44 47.51 -9.33
CA ALA A 193 94.01 46.12 -9.44
C ALA A 193 92.94 45.79 -8.38
N ASP A 194 93.16 46.16 -7.12
CA ASP A 194 92.22 45.98 -6.01
C ASP A 194 90.92 46.75 -6.26
N LYS A 195 90.99 47.99 -6.80
CA LYS A 195 89.81 48.78 -7.19
C LYS A 195 89.02 48.16 -8.34
N LYS A 196 89.69 47.47 -9.29
CA LYS A 196 89.01 46.70 -10.34
C LYS A 196 88.40 45.42 -9.77
N LYS A 197 89.13 44.72 -8.90
CA LYS A 197 88.65 43.50 -8.25
C LYS A 197 87.44 43.78 -7.36
N MET A 198 87.48 44.79 -6.49
CA MET A 198 86.35 45.20 -5.64
C MET A 198 85.11 45.63 -6.43
N LYS A 199 85.29 46.17 -7.66
CA LYS A 199 84.17 46.38 -8.58
C LYS A 199 83.62 45.06 -9.10
N GLN A 200 84.47 44.17 -9.61
CA GLN A 200 84.02 42.85 -10.09
C GLN A 200 83.36 42.03 -8.98
N ASP A 201 83.95 41.97 -7.78
CA ASP A 201 83.41 41.27 -6.61
C ASP A 201 82.02 41.82 -6.21
N LEU A 202 81.77 43.12 -6.45
CA LEU A 202 80.47 43.78 -6.24
C LEU A 202 79.49 43.53 -7.40
N ASP A 203 79.93 43.62 -8.65
CA ASP A 203 79.11 43.34 -9.85
C ASP A 203 78.68 41.85 -9.86
N ASP A 204 79.56 40.94 -9.45
CA ASP A 204 79.30 39.50 -9.31
C ASP A 204 78.57 39.13 -7.99
N ALA A 205 78.38 40.10 -7.08
CA ALA A 205 77.46 39.96 -5.93
C ALA A 205 76.06 40.46 -6.29
N ILE A 206 75.94 41.56 -7.04
CA ILE A 206 74.67 42.08 -7.58
C ILE A 206 74.00 41.01 -8.44
N LYS A 207 74.69 40.44 -9.43
CA LYS A 207 74.13 39.37 -10.30
C LYS A 207 73.59 38.18 -9.51
N LYS A 208 74.25 37.80 -8.41
CA LYS A 208 73.77 36.68 -7.57
C LYS A 208 72.50 37.04 -6.80
N ALA A 209 72.40 38.27 -6.30
CA ALA A 209 71.18 38.77 -5.69
C ALA A 209 70.04 38.90 -6.70
N GLU A 210 70.33 39.31 -7.94
CA GLU A 210 69.38 39.33 -9.06
C GLU A 210 68.91 37.91 -9.41
N GLU A 211 69.82 36.96 -9.63
CA GLU A 211 69.49 35.55 -9.87
C GLU A 211 68.69 34.90 -8.72
N GLU A 212 69.03 35.22 -7.46
CA GLU A 212 68.29 34.74 -6.29
C GLU A 212 66.89 35.38 -6.19
N SER A 213 66.74 36.66 -6.56
CA SER A 213 65.44 37.33 -6.67
C SER A 213 64.57 36.71 -7.76
N GLU A 214 65.13 36.44 -8.96
CA GLU A 214 64.41 35.75 -10.05
C GLU A 214 63.98 34.33 -9.65
N ARG A 215 64.84 33.59 -8.96
CA ARG A 215 64.49 32.26 -8.41
C ARG A 215 63.33 32.37 -7.43
N LEU A 216 63.41 33.25 -6.43
CA LEU A 216 62.35 33.45 -5.45
C LEU A 216 61.04 33.95 -6.09
N GLU A 217 61.11 34.79 -7.13
CA GLU A 217 59.93 35.20 -7.90
C GLU A 217 59.28 34.04 -8.65
N THR A 218 60.06 33.16 -9.29
CA THR A 218 59.51 31.99 -10.00
C THR A 218 58.93 30.96 -9.03
N GLU A 219 59.57 30.74 -7.88
CA GLU A 219 59.01 29.93 -6.79
C GLU A 219 57.69 30.53 -6.28
N LEU A 220 57.63 31.84 -5.99
CA LEU A 220 56.43 32.54 -5.53
C LEU A 220 55.28 32.42 -6.55
N LYS A 221 55.56 32.62 -7.85
CA LYS A 221 54.59 32.44 -8.93
C LYS A 221 54.07 31.00 -8.96
N SER A 222 54.96 30.00 -8.87
CA SER A 222 54.56 28.58 -8.85
C SER A 222 53.70 28.20 -7.63
N VAL A 223 53.96 28.79 -6.47
CA VAL A 223 53.16 28.59 -5.24
C VAL A 223 51.82 29.32 -5.35
N GLN A 224 51.78 30.49 -5.99
CA GLN A 224 50.54 31.21 -6.30
C GLN A 224 49.65 30.43 -7.27
N ASP A 225 50.22 29.78 -8.28
CA ASP A 225 49.50 28.91 -9.23
C ASP A 225 48.97 27.65 -8.54
N GLN A 226 49.77 26.99 -7.70
CA GLN A 226 49.32 25.86 -6.87
C GLN A 226 48.20 26.28 -5.89
N LEU A 227 48.26 27.50 -5.34
CA LEU A 227 47.21 28.07 -4.50
C LEU A 227 45.95 28.39 -5.30
N ALA A 228 46.06 28.82 -6.56
CA ALA A 228 44.93 29.02 -7.46
C ALA A 228 44.28 27.68 -7.85
N GLU A 229 45.08 26.67 -8.20
CA GLU A 229 44.59 25.34 -8.55
C GLU A 229 43.89 24.66 -7.37
N THR A 230 44.49 24.70 -6.17
CA THR A 230 43.87 24.12 -4.96
C THR A 230 42.59 24.86 -4.55
N LYS A 231 42.49 26.17 -4.75
CA LYS A 231 41.23 26.92 -4.63
C LYS A 231 40.19 26.47 -5.66
N ALA A 232 40.57 26.32 -6.92
CA ALA A 232 39.66 25.87 -7.98
C ALA A 232 39.13 24.45 -7.69
N ARG A 233 40.00 23.50 -7.34
CA ARG A 233 39.64 22.13 -6.92
C ARG A 233 38.75 22.11 -5.66
N LEU A 234 38.92 23.07 -4.74
CA LEU A 234 38.04 23.20 -3.58
C LEU A 234 36.66 23.73 -3.97
N ILE A 235 36.59 24.69 -4.89
CA ILE A 235 35.33 25.26 -5.39
C ILE A 235 34.53 24.20 -6.17
N THR A 236 35.16 23.39 -7.03
CA THR A 236 34.46 22.29 -7.70
C THR A 236 33.93 21.29 -6.69
N GLN A 237 34.75 20.81 -5.73
CA GLN A 237 34.28 19.92 -4.67
C GLN A 237 33.21 20.52 -3.72
N GLN A 238 33.04 21.84 -3.68
CA GLN A 238 31.92 22.48 -2.99
C GLN A 238 30.66 22.48 -3.84
N HIS A 239 30.79 22.70 -5.16
CA HIS A 239 29.69 22.58 -6.11
C HIS A 239 29.18 21.14 -6.22
N ASP A 240 30.08 20.16 -6.39
CA ASP A 240 29.78 18.73 -6.48
C ASP A 240 28.96 18.28 -5.26
N ARG A 241 29.43 18.60 -4.05
CA ARG A 241 28.73 18.28 -2.79
C ARG A 241 27.40 19.01 -2.62
N ALA A 242 27.27 20.23 -3.15
CA ALA A 242 26.01 20.96 -3.12
C ALA A 242 24.99 20.35 -4.10
N GLN A 243 25.45 19.84 -5.25
CA GLN A 243 24.63 19.08 -6.18
C GLN A 243 24.22 17.73 -5.57
N GLU A 244 25.14 16.96 -4.99
CA GLU A 244 24.82 15.72 -4.25
C GLU A 244 23.76 15.96 -3.17
N GLN A 245 23.88 17.05 -2.39
CA GLN A 245 22.88 17.44 -1.38
C GLN A 245 21.53 17.81 -1.99
N SER A 246 21.50 18.49 -3.14
CA SER A 246 20.28 18.78 -3.90
C SER A 246 19.60 17.50 -4.37
N ASP A 247 20.37 16.58 -4.95
CA ASP A 247 19.87 15.30 -5.49
C ASP A 247 19.37 14.38 -4.36
N HIS A 248 20.07 14.33 -3.23
CA HIS A 248 19.58 13.71 -2.00
C HIS A 248 18.26 14.35 -1.51
N ALA A 249 18.13 15.67 -1.58
CA ALA A 249 16.89 16.37 -1.22
C ALA A 249 15.75 16.13 -2.23
N VAL A 250 16.04 15.84 -3.49
CA VAL A 250 15.04 15.36 -4.49
C VAL A 250 14.60 13.94 -4.13
N MET A 251 15.55 13.01 -4.00
CA MET A 251 15.24 11.61 -3.67
C MET A 251 14.48 11.46 -2.35
N LEU A 252 14.78 12.27 -1.33
CA LEU A 252 14.02 12.27 -0.08
C LEU A 252 12.57 12.76 -0.26
N ARG A 253 12.31 13.75 -1.11
CA ARG A 253 10.95 14.20 -1.45
C ARG A 253 10.19 13.15 -2.27
N GLU A 254 10.87 12.44 -3.16
CA GLU A 254 10.27 11.35 -3.94
C GLU A 254 9.94 10.14 -3.06
N LEU A 255 10.84 9.73 -2.15
CA LEU A 255 10.57 8.69 -1.15
C LEU A 255 9.43 9.08 -0.20
N GLN A 256 9.36 10.34 0.24
CA GLN A 256 8.23 10.84 1.03
C GLN A 256 6.91 10.80 0.24
N LYS A 257 6.94 11.15 -1.05
CA LYS A 257 5.77 11.08 -1.94
C LYS A 257 5.31 9.63 -2.18
N LEU A 258 6.24 8.69 -2.41
CA LEU A 258 5.94 7.27 -2.55
C LEU A 258 5.34 6.70 -1.26
N LEU A 259 5.97 6.95 -0.11
CA LEU A 259 5.49 6.52 1.20
C LEU A 259 4.13 7.14 1.58
N GLN A 260 3.84 8.37 1.12
CA GLN A 260 2.51 8.97 1.27
C GLN A 260 1.48 8.31 0.34
N ASN A 261 1.84 8.02 -0.92
CA ASN A 261 0.98 7.29 -1.86
C ASN A 261 0.67 5.87 -1.37
N GLU A 262 1.64 5.15 -0.79
CA GLU A 262 1.43 3.84 -0.17
C GLU A 262 0.50 3.92 1.04
N ARG A 263 0.62 4.97 1.88
CA ARG A 263 -0.31 5.21 2.99
C ARG A 263 -1.74 5.45 2.51
N THR A 264 -1.93 6.28 1.49
CA THR A 264 -3.28 6.52 0.93
C THR A 264 -3.82 5.28 0.24
N LEU A 265 -3.02 4.53 -0.51
CA LEU A 265 -3.43 3.28 -1.15
C LEU A 265 -3.78 2.21 -0.11
N ARG A 266 -3.01 2.12 0.98
CA ARG A 266 -3.32 1.25 2.11
C ARG A 266 -4.65 1.66 2.77
N GLN A 267 -4.86 2.93 3.05
CA GLN A 267 -6.11 3.44 3.63
C GLN A 267 -7.32 3.15 2.71
N ASP A 268 -7.17 3.38 1.41
CA ASP A 268 -8.16 3.05 0.39
C ASP A 268 -8.50 1.54 0.33
N VAL A 269 -7.53 0.66 0.61
CA VAL A 269 -7.73 -0.78 0.66
C VAL A 269 -8.33 -1.21 2.00
N GLU A 270 -7.90 -0.64 3.12
CA GLU A 270 -8.47 -0.87 4.45
C GLU A 270 -9.95 -0.46 4.49
N LEU A 271 -10.32 0.69 3.93
CA LEU A 271 -11.71 1.14 3.79
C LEU A 271 -12.56 0.17 2.95
N LYS A 272 -12.08 -0.27 1.77
CA LYS A 272 -12.79 -1.27 0.94
C LYS A 272 -12.93 -2.63 1.64
N LEU A 273 -11.98 -2.98 2.50
CA LEU A 273 -12.01 -4.19 3.32
C LEU A 273 -13.04 -4.03 4.47
N GLU A 274 -13.19 -2.84 5.04
CA GLU A 274 -14.24 -2.52 6.00
C GLU A 274 -15.64 -2.51 5.34
N GLU A 275 -15.81 -1.85 4.19
CA GLU A 275 -17.05 -1.90 3.39
C GLU A 275 -17.48 -3.34 3.07
N THR A 276 -16.54 -4.20 2.63
CA THR A 276 -16.84 -5.60 2.34
C THR A 276 -17.12 -6.43 3.60
N ARG A 277 -16.49 -6.12 4.74
CA ARG A 277 -16.86 -6.70 6.05
C ARG A 277 -18.27 -6.30 6.48
N GLU A 278 -18.66 -5.04 6.32
CA GLU A 278 -20.01 -4.56 6.63
C GLU A 278 -21.06 -5.23 5.73
N VAL A 279 -20.81 -5.33 4.42
CA VAL A 279 -21.68 -6.05 3.49
C VAL A 279 -21.79 -7.53 3.84
N LEU A 280 -20.70 -8.18 4.29
CA LEU A 280 -20.72 -9.56 4.76
C LEU A 280 -21.48 -9.72 6.08
N ALA A 281 -21.27 -8.83 7.07
CA ALA A 281 -22.01 -8.82 8.32
C ALA A 281 -23.51 -8.60 8.09
N GLY A 282 -23.88 -7.67 7.20
CA GLY A 282 -25.26 -7.46 6.77
C GLY A 282 -25.87 -8.70 6.09
N ARG A 283 -25.09 -9.44 5.29
CA ARG A 283 -25.51 -10.74 4.71
C ARG A 283 -25.69 -11.81 5.78
N VAL A 284 -24.82 -11.90 6.78
CA VAL A 284 -24.97 -12.83 7.92
C VAL A 284 -26.24 -12.51 8.70
N CYS A 285 -26.47 -11.25 9.08
CA CYS A 285 -27.71 -10.84 9.76
C CYS A 285 -28.99 -11.08 8.94
N MET A 286 -28.89 -11.16 7.61
CA MET A 286 -30.01 -11.56 6.74
C MET A 286 -30.14 -13.09 6.60
N ALA A 287 -29.05 -13.84 6.71
CA ALA A 287 -29.06 -15.31 6.82
C ALA A 287 -29.65 -15.75 8.17
N ASP A 288 -29.24 -15.16 9.29
CA ASP A 288 -29.80 -15.43 10.63
C ASP A 288 -31.34 -15.24 10.65
N ARG A 289 -31.82 -14.19 9.96
CA ARG A 289 -33.25 -13.92 9.76
C ARG A 289 -33.92 -14.98 8.87
N ALA A 290 -33.25 -15.41 7.79
CA ALA A 290 -33.75 -16.46 6.92
C ALA A 290 -33.85 -17.81 7.65
N GLU A 291 -32.86 -18.18 8.46
CA GLU A 291 -32.90 -19.36 9.34
C GLU A 291 -34.04 -19.26 10.36
N GLY A 292 -34.26 -18.07 10.95
CA GLY A 292 -35.41 -17.80 11.80
C GLY A 292 -36.76 -18.02 11.11
N TYR A 293 -36.92 -17.56 9.86
CA TYR A 293 -38.12 -17.82 9.07
C TYR A 293 -38.22 -19.30 8.63
N GLU A 294 -37.11 -19.96 8.31
CA GLU A 294 -37.12 -21.40 8.02
C GLU A 294 -37.57 -22.22 9.23
N LEU A 295 -37.14 -21.86 10.45
CA LEU A 295 -37.59 -22.52 11.67
C LEU A 295 -39.10 -22.32 11.90
N GLN A 296 -39.62 -21.11 11.67
CA GLN A 296 -41.07 -20.84 11.72
C GLN A 296 -41.84 -21.63 10.65
N ILE A 297 -41.32 -21.72 9.42
CA ILE A 297 -41.93 -22.52 8.34
C ILE A 297 -41.92 -24.02 8.69
N LYS A 298 -40.84 -24.54 9.30
CA LYS A 298 -40.74 -25.93 9.76
C LYS A 298 -41.73 -26.21 10.89
N GLN A 299 -41.87 -25.30 11.86
CA GLN A 299 -42.87 -25.38 12.94
C GLN A 299 -44.31 -25.38 12.39
N LEU A 300 -44.67 -24.39 11.56
CA LEU A 300 -45.99 -24.31 10.93
C LEU A 300 -46.28 -25.51 10.02
N SER A 301 -45.26 -26.09 9.39
CA SER A 301 -45.40 -27.32 8.59
C SER A 301 -45.67 -28.55 9.47
N GLN A 302 -45.00 -28.65 10.63
CA GLN A 302 -45.31 -29.68 11.63
C GLN A 302 -46.73 -29.50 12.19
N GLU A 303 -47.14 -28.31 12.59
CA GLU A 303 -48.51 -28.02 13.04
C GLU A 303 -49.55 -28.38 11.96
N VAL A 304 -49.28 -28.08 10.69
CA VAL A 304 -50.15 -28.48 9.56
C VAL A 304 -50.15 -30.00 9.33
N GLU A 305 -49.06 -30.72 9.59
CA GLU A 305 -49.03 -32.19 9.55
C GLU A 305 -49.72 -32.82 10.77
N ASP A 306 -49.61 -32.22 11.95
CA ASP A 306 -50.32 -32.63 13.17
C ASP A 306 -51.83 -32.46 12.96
N LEU A 307 -52.29 -31.28 12.55
CA LEU A 307 -53.69 -31.00 12.23
C LEU A 307 -54.22 -31.88 11.08
N LYS A 308 -53.40 -32.23 10.09
CA LYS A 308 -53.77 -33.22 9.06
C LYS A 308 -53.93 -34.61 9.63
N ARG A 309 -53.05 -35.04 10.55
CA ARG A 309 -53.14 -36.35 11.21
C ARG A 309 -54.32 -36.42 12.17
N GLU A 310 -54.64 -35.34 12.89
CA GLU A 310 -55.85 -35.22 13.70
C GLU A 310 -57.11 -35.23 12.83
N LEU A 311 -57.16 -34.45 11.74
CA LEU A 311 -58.29 -34.44 10.79
C LEU A 311 -58.48 -35.81 10.14
N GLN A 312 -57.40 -36.48 9.72
CA GLN A 312 -57.42 -37.84 9.20
C GLN A 312 -57.97 -38.81 10.25
N ALA A 313 -57.50 -38.75 11.50
CA ALA A 313 -57.98 -39.60 12.58
C ALA A 313 -59.46 -39.36 12.89
N VAL A 314 -59.92 -38.11 12.98
CA VAL A 314 -61.34 -37.77 13.19
C VAL A 314 -62.20 -38.18 11.99
N GLN A 315 -61.68 -38.04 10.77
CA GLN A 315 -62.37 -38.51 9.57
C GLN A 315 -62.49 -40.04 9.58
N ASP A 316 -61.43 -40.77 9.94
CA ASP A 316 -61.43 -42.22 10.06
C ASP A 316 -62.28 -42.72 11.24
N GLU A 317 -62.40 -41.96 12.33
CA GLU A 317 -63.37 -42.17 13.41
C GLU A 317 -64.81 -41.97 12.92
N SER A 318 -65.07 -40.97 12.06
CA SER A 318 -66.40 -40.74 11.47
C SER A 318 -66.75 -41.71 10.32
N ASN A 319 -65.74 -42.31 9.69
CA ASN A 319 -65.89 -43.34 8.66
C ASN A 319 -66.19 -44.71 9.28
N LYS A 320 -65.84 -44.94 10.55
CA LYS A 320 -66.36 -46.10 11.31
C LYS A 320 -67.87 -45.89 11.48
N PRO A 321 -68.73 -46.83 11.05
CA PRO A 321 -70.14 -46.76 11.41
C PRO A 321 -70.26 -46.77 12.94
N ASP A 322 -71.16 -45.93 13.48
CA ASP A 322 -71.46 -45.88 14.92
C ASP A 322 -71.68 -47.33 15.42
N PRO A 323 -70.95 -47.80 16.45
CA PRO A 323 -71.09 -49.17 16.95
C PRO A 323 -72.55 -49.48 17.32
N ARG A 324 -73.33 -48.49 17.78
CA ARG A 324 -74.75 -48.67 18.07
C ARG A 324 -75.60 -48.87 16.81
N ILE A 325 -75.19 -48.32 15.67
CA ILE A 325 -75.81 -48.60 14.37
C ILE A 325 -75.41 -50.01 13.89
N GLN A 326 -74.20 -50.47 14.15
CA GLN A 326 -73.81 -51.86 13.88
C GLN A 326 -74.58 -52.84 14.78
N ASP A 327 -74.63 -52.61 16.09
CA ASP A 327 -75.43 -53.39 17.04
C ASP A 327 -76.89 -53.47 16.58
N LEU A 328 -77.50 -52.35 16.20
CA LEU A 328 -78.87 -52.31 15.66
C LEU A 328 -79.01 -53.04 14.32
N GLN A 329 -77.98 -53.09 13.47
CA GLN A 329 -77.99 -53.90 12.24
C GLN A 329 -77.91 -55.40 12.55
N GLU A 330 -77.10 -55.79 13.53
CA GLU A 330 -76.97 -57.18 14.00
C GLU A 330 -78.23 -57.65 14.75
N GLU A 331 -78.82 -56.82 15.61
CA GLU A 331 -80.15 -57.05 16.21
C GLU A 331 -81.24 -57.18 15.13
N MET A 332 -81.27 -56.28 14.14
CA MET A 332 -82.24 -56.35 13.04
C MET A 332 -82.01 -57.57 12.14
N ALA A 333 -80.77 -58.03 11.96
CA ALA A 333 -80.46 -59.27 11.25
C ALA A 333 -80.90 -60.50 12.06
N GLY A 334 -80.59 -60.53 13.36
CA GLY A 334 -81.04 -61.57 14.30
C GLY A 334 -82.56 -61.68 14.39
N LEU A 335 -83.26 -60.54 14.43
CA LEU A 335 -84.71 -60.47 14.47
C LEU A 335 -85.35 -60.89 13.13
N LYS A 336 -84.78 -60.48 11.99
CA LYS A 336 -85.18 -61.00 10.66
C LYS A 336 -85.00 -62.52 10.57
N ASN A 337 -83.87 -63.04 11.04
CA ASN A 337 -83.59 -64.48 11.06
C ASN A 337 -84.56 -65.22 12.00
N HIS A 338 -84.88 -64.66 13.16
CA HIS A 338 -85.87 -65.21 14.09
C HIS A 338 -87.26 -65.27 13.45
N PHE A 339 -87.75 -64.16 12.85
CA PHE A 339 -89.02 -64.15 12.13
C PHE A 339 -89.03 -65.09 10.92
N HIS A 340 -87.92 -65.24 10.20
CA HIS A 340 -87.81 -66.20 9.10
C HIS A 340 -87.92 -67.65 9.59
N VAL A 341 -87.22 -67.99 10.69
CA VAL A 341 -87.32 -69.32 11.33
C VAL A 341 -88.73 -69.56 11.89
N GLN A 342 -89.35 -68.55 12.51
CA GLN A 342 -90.73 -68.64 13.01
C GLN A 342 -91.73 -68.83 11.88
N LEU A 343 -91.61 -68.09 10.78
CA LEU A 343 -92.43 -68.26 9.58
C LEU A 343 -92.29 -69.68 8.99
N LEU A 344 -91.06 -70.21 8.91
CA LEU A 344 -90.82 -71.59 8.48
C LEU A 344 -91.39 -72.63 9.46
N GLN A 345 -91.51 -72.32 10.75
CA GLN A 345 -92.19 -73.20 11.73
C GLN A 345 -93.71 -73.15 11.58
N GLU A 346 -94.30 -71.97 11.42
CA GLU A 346 -95.75 -71.85 11.17
C GLU A 346 -96.14 -72.48 9.83
N MET A 347 -95.36 -72.27 8.75
CA MET A 347 -95.58 -72.95 7.47
C MET A 347 -95.52 -74.48 7.58
N LYS A 348 -94.67 -75.02 8.46
CA LYS A 348 -94.63 -76.47 8.74
C LYS A 348 -95.87 -76.94 9.52
N LYS A 349 -96.34 -76.15 10.50
CA LYS A 349 -97.60 -76.46 11.23
C LYS A 349 -98.82 -76.39 10.31
N THR A 350 -98.91 -75.39 9.43
CA THR A 350 -100.04 -75.29 8.48
C THR A 350 -100.01 -76.45 7.48
N ALA A 351 -98.84 -76.83 6.95
CA ALA A 351 -98.72 -78.00 6.07
C ALA A 351 -99.08 -79.32 6.79
N GLN A 352 -98.73 -79.47 8.08
CA GLN A 352 -99.15 -80.61 8.89
C GLN A 352 -100.66 -80.63 9.15
N ALA A 353 -101.28 -79.48 9.39
CA ALA A 353 -102.73 -79.36 9.55
C ALA A 353 -103.48 -79.61 8.22
N GLU A 354 -102.94 -79.13 7.09
CA GLU A 354 -103.47 -79.38 5.75
C GLU A 354 -103.43 -80.88 5.41
N GLU A 355 -102.31 -81.57 5.71
CA GLU A 355 -102.21 -83.02 5.52
C GLU A 355 -103.16 -83.80 6.47
N GLN A 356 -103.36 -83.34 7.71
CA GLN A 356 -104.37 -83.92 8.61
C GLN A 356 -105.80 -83.75 8.07
N LEU A 357 -106.14 -82.56 7.56
CA LEU A 357 -107.42 -82.31 6.89
C LEU A 357 -107.58 -83.14 5.61
N ARG A 358 -106.50 -83.31 4.83
CA ARG A 358 -106.46 -84.17 3.64
C ARG A 358 -106.70 -85.65 3.97
N GLN A 359 -106.18 -86.12 5.10
CA GLN A 359 -106.42 -87.47 5.60
C GLN A 359 -107.84 -87.65 6.14
N GLN A 360 -108.40 -86.64 6.83
CA GLN A 360 -109.80 -86.63 7.24
C GLN A 360 -110.74 -86.68 6.02
N ALA A 361 -110.51 -85.82 5.02
CA ALA A 361 -111.26 -85.81 3.78
C ALA A 361 -111.23 -87.17 3.06
N GLN A 362 -110.08 -87.83 2.94
CA GLN A 362 -109.98 -89.19 2.36
C GLN A 362 -110.76 -90.25 3.16
N MET A 363 -110.87 -90.10 4.48
CA MET A 363 -111.66 -91.01 5.31
C MET A 363 -113.16 -90.73 5.21
N GLU A 364 -113.56 -89.47 5.01
CA GLU A 364 -114.94 -89.09 4.70
C GLU A 364 -115.34 -89.52 3.29
N GLU A 365 -114.49 -89.35 2.27
CA GLU A 365 -114.69 -89.85 0.90
C GLU A 365 -114.90 -91.38 0.89
N ARG A 366 -114.08 -92.14 1.63
CA ARG A 366 -114.26 -93.60 1.78
C ARG A 366 -115.60 -93.94 2.44
N ARG A 367 -115.94 -93.25 3.53
CA ARG A 367 -117.22 -93.43 4.22
C ARG A 367 -118.42 -93.09 3.33
N VAL A 368 -118.29 -92.08 2.46
CA VAL A 368 -119.32 -91.76 1.46
C VAL A 368 -119.42 -92.89 0.43
N ALA A 369 -118.30 -93.39 -0.10
CA ALA A 369 -118.29 -94.52 -1.02
C ALA A 369 -118.88 -95.82 -0.39
N ASP A 370 -118.61 -96.09 0.88
CA ASP A 370 -119.23 -97.22 1.62
C ASP A 370 -120.76 -97.05 1.75
N LEU A 371 -121.23 -95.82 2.01
CA LEU A 371 -122.66 -95.49 2.09
C LEU A 371 -123.34 -95.53 0.70
N GLU A 372 -122.68 -95.05 -0.35
CA GLU A 372 -123.13 -95.18 -1.74
C GLU A 372 -123.22 -96.66 -2.15
N GLY A 373 -122.26 -97.48 -1.71
CA GLY A 373 -122.29 -98.94 -1.84
C GLY A 373 -123.54 -99.53 -1.21
N GLN A 374 -123.80 -99.26 0.08
CA GLN A 374 -125.01 -99.73 0.77
C GLN A 374 -126.32 -99.24 0.12
N VAL A 375 -126.36 -98.00 -0.37
CA VAL A 375 -127.50 -97.47 -1.13
C VAL A 375 -127.69 -98.24 -2.45
N SER A 376 -126.62 -98.64 -3.12
CA SER A 376 -126.68 -99.46 -4.34
C SER A 376 -127.18 -100.89 -4.06
N GLU A 377 -126.71 -101.52 -2.98
CA GLU A 377 -127.17 -102.86 -2.54
C GLU A 377 -128.67 -102.85 -2.19
N VAL A 378 -129.13 -101.86 -1.42
CA VAL A 378 -130.56 -101.69 -1.08
C VAL A 378 -131.40 -101.42 -2.34
N SER A 379 -130.86 -100.68 -3.32
CA SER A 379 -131.53 -100.43 -4.59
C SER A 379 -131.64 -101.68 -5.45
N GLU A 380 -130.60 -102.53 -5.50
CA GLU A 380 -130.66 -103.82 -6.19
C GLU A 380 -131.64 -104.78 -5.51
N LEU A 381 -131.60 -104.89 -4.17
CA LEU A 381 -132.54 -105.69 -3.39
C LEU A 381 -133.99 -105.28 -3.67
N LEU A 382 -134.31 -103.98 -3.60
CA LEU A 382 -135.63 -103.45 -3.96
C LEU A 382 -136.03 -103.82 -5.40
N GLY A 383 -135.07 -103.73 -6.33
CA GLY A 383 -135.24 -104.16 -7.72
C GLY A 383 -135.50 -105.68 -7.88
N THR A 384 -135.01 -106.53 -6.98
CA THR A 384 -135.36 -107.96 -6.95
C THR A 384 -136.74 -108.23 -6.37
N TYR A 385 -137.14 -107.52 -5.29
CA TYR A 385 -138.47 -107.64 -4.70
C TYR A 385 -139.58 -107.18 -5.67
N GLU A 386 -139.37 -106.10 -6.42
CA GLU A 386 -140.33 -105.64 -7.44
C GLU A 386 -140.48 -106.68 -8.57
N LYS A 387 -139.37 -107.32 -9.00
CA LYS A 387 -139.39 -108.42 -9.99
C LYS A 387 -140.08 -109.69 -9.45
N ALA A 388 -139.97 -109.99 -8.16
CA ALA A 388 -140.68 -111.11 -7.54
C ALA A 388 -142.19 -110.87 -7.49
N LYS A 389 -142.60 -109.72 -6.95
CA LYS A 389 -143.98 -109.22 -6.91
C LYS A 389 -144.67 -109.25 -8.29
N GLN A 390 -143.96 -108.88 -9.36
CA GLN A 390 -144.48 -108.97 -10.73
C GLN A 390 -144.72 -110.42 -11.20
N LYS A 391 -143.85 -111.38 -10.83
CA LYS A 391 -144.08 -112.81 -11.10
C LYS A 391 -145.29 -113.32 -10.34
N ASP A 392 -145.40 -113.00 -9.04
CA ASP A 392 -146.50 -113.44 -8.19
C ASP A 392 -147.85 -112.90 -8.69
N GLN A 393 -147.89 -111.63 -9.10
CA GLN A 393 -149.09 -111.03 -9.68
C GLN A 393 -149.51 -111.68 -11.01
N ALA A 394 -148.54 -112.14 -11.82
CA ALA A 394 -148.81 -112.92 -13.04
C ALA A 394 -149.28 -114.36 -12.73
N VAL A 395 -148.82 -114.98 -11.64
CA VAL A 395 -149.31 -116.29 -11.17
C VAL A 395 -150.74 -116.17 -10.61
N ILE A 396 -151.01 -115.14 -9.79
CA ILE A 396 -152.33 -114.85 -9.24
C ILE A 396 -153.37 -114.64 -10.36
N GLN A 397 -152.99 -113.99 -11.48
CA GLN A 397 -153.90 -113.82 -12.61
C GLN A 397 -154.27 -115.18 -13.25
N LYS A 398 -153.27 -116.03 -13.54
CA LYS A 398 -153.49 -117.38 -14.09
C LYS A 398 -154.37 -118.26 -13.17
N LEU A 399 -154.22 -118.12 -11.85
CA LEU A 399 -155.03 -118.84 -10.87
C LEU A 399 -156.49 -118.35 -10.86
N LYS A 400 -156.74 -117.03 -10.97
CA LYS A 400 -158.10 -116.49 -11.11
C LYS A 400 -158.80 -117.01 -12.36
N ASP A 401 -158.11 -116.98 -13.49
CA ASP A 401 -158.65 -117.45 -14.77
C ASP A 401 -159.00 -118.96 -14.70
N ARG A 402 -158.18 -119.76 -14.01
CA ARG A 402 -158.45 -121.21 -13.79
C ARG A 402 -159.62 -121.47 -12.82
N ILE A 403 -159.83 -120.64 -11.80
CA ILE A 403 -160.97 -120.78 -10.88
C ILE A 403 -162.30 -120.56 -11.62
N VAL A 404 -162.40 -119.51 -12.43
CA VAL A 404 -163.61 -119.24 -13.25
C VAL A 404 -163.92 -120.41 -14.21
N GLN A 405 -162.88 -121.06 -14.74
CA GLN A 405 -163.02 -122.25 -15.57
C GLN A 405 -163.59 -123.45 -14.80
N LEU A 406 -163.09 -123.70 -13.58
CA LEU A 406 -163.54 -124.78 -12.71
C LEU A 406 -164.96 -124.58 -12.15
N ASP A 407 -165.38 -123.34 -11.87
CA ASP A 407 -166.75 -123.04 -11.39
C ASP A 407 -167.83 -123.34 -12.44
N LEU A 408 -167.52 -123.20 -13.73
CA LEU A 408 -168.41 -123.59 -14.83
C LEU A 408 -168.51 -125.12 -14.97
N GLU A 409 -167.39 -125.83 -14.83
CA GLU A 409 -167.33 -127.29 -14.83
C GLU A 409 -168.12 -127.88 -13.64
N ASN A 410 -167.85 -127.39 -12.42
CA ASN A 410 -168.54 -127.80 -11.18
C ASN A 410 -170.07 -127.65 -11.25
N LYS A 411 -170.57 -126.58 -11.89
CA LYS A 411 -172.02 -126.33 -12.01
C LYS A 411 -172.74 -127.36 -12.88
N THR A 412 -172.01 -128.00 -13.79
CA THR A 412 -172.52 -129.08 -14.65
C THR A 412 -172.42 -130.44 -13.94
N LEU A 413 -171.33 -130.66 -13.18
CA LEU A 413 -171.09 -131.89 -12.42
C LEU A 413 -172.01 -132.03 -11.18
N ALA A 414 -172.51 -130.92 -10.63
CA ALA A 414 -173.42 -130.93 -9.47
C ALA A 414 -174.79 -131.62 -9.71
N ILE A 415 -175.16 -131.93 -10.95
CA ILE A 415 -176.42 -132.61 -11.31
C ILE A 415 -176.25 -134.13 -11.51
N ALA A 416 -175.03 -134.60 -11.78
CA ALA A 416 -174.75 -136.01 -12.09
C ALA A 416 -173.72 -136.61 -11.11
N ALA A 417 -174.15 -137.62 -10.35
CA ALA A 417 -173.40 -138.18 -9.22
C ALA A 417 -172.02 -138.82 -9.55
N SER A 418 -171.15 -138.86 -8.53
CA SER A 418 -170.13 -139.91 -8.22
C SER A 418 -168.62 -139.58 -8.34
N SER A 419 -167.95 -139.51 -7.17
CA SER A 419 -166.61 -140.09 -6.83
C SER A 419 -165.24 -139.37 -7.04
N ARG A 420 -164.57 -139.08 -5.90
CA ARG A 420 -163.13 -139.30 -5.50
C ARG A 420 -161.90 -138.44 -5.99
N SER A 421 -161.28 -137.71 -5.02
CA SER A 421 -159.85 -137.84 -4.53
C SER A 421 -158.65 -137.04 -5.23
N PRO A 422 -157.34 -137.02 -4.79
CA PRO A 422 -156.47 -135.78 -4.66
C PRO A 422 -154.95 -135.81 -5.16
N LEU A 423 -154.08 -134.80 -4.78
CA LEU A 423 -152.55 -134.68 -4.78
C LEU A 423 -151.76 -134.23 -6.09
N ASP A 424 -150.47 -133.73 -6.19
CA ASP A 424 -149.33 -133.20 -5.32
C ASP A 424 -148.14 -132.48 -6.12
N ILE A 425 -147.00 -132.05 -5.49
CA ILE A 425 -145.54 -131.88 -5.96
C ILE A 425 -145.06 -130.64 -6.84
N HIS A 426 -143.76 -130.17 -6.98
CA HIS A 426 -142.50 -129.93 -6.16
C HIS A 426 -141.31 -129.24 -6.98
N LEU A 427 -140.11 -128.90 -6.37
CA LEU A 427 -138.68 -128.87 -6.92
C LEU A 427 -137.80 -127.56 -7.14
N GLU A 428 -136.52 -127.67 -7.64
CA GLU A 428 -135.23 -126.97 -7.23
C GLU A 428 -134.17 -126.53 -8.36
N GLU A 429 -132.89 -126.19 -7.99
CA GLU A 429 -131.54 -126.32 -8.70
C GLU A 429 -130.58 -125.11 -9.11
N SER A 430 -129.36 -125.38 -9.68
CA SER A 430 -128.04 -124.67 -9.43
C SER A 430 -126.90 -124.66 -10.55
N ASN A 431 -125.61 -124.31 -10.22
CA ASN A 431 -124.30 -124.34 -10.99
C ASN A 431 -123.85 -123.02 -11.76
N LEU A 432 -122.60 -122.66 -12.19
CA LEU A 432 -121.15 -123.15 -12.21
C LEU A 432 -120.18 -121.87 -12.29
N ASP A 433 -118.88 -121.68 -12.69
CA ASP A 433 -117.64 -122.36 -13.25
C ASP A 433 -116.32 -121.48 -13.05
N VAL A 434 -115.07 -121.97 -13.30
CA VAL A 434 -113.77 -121.21 -13.22
C VAL A 434 -112.66 -121.64 -14.23
N ASN A 435 -112.26 -120.80 -15.23
CA ASN A 435 -111.01 -121.04 -16.00
C ASN A 435 -110.33 -119.87 -16.80
N ILE A 436 -110.92 -118.67 -16.92
CA ILE A 436 -110.61 -117.73 -18.04
C ILE A 436 -109.39 -116.78 -17.85
N LEU A 437 -108.91 -116.54 -16.63
CA LEU A 437 -108.08 -115.34 -16.36
C LEU A 437 -106.57 -115.47 -16.62
N LYS A 438 -106.03 -116.68 -16.79
CA LYS A 438 -104.57 -116.94 -16.77
C LYS A 438 -103.81 -116.38 -17.98
N ASP A 439 -104.45 -116.29 -19.14
CA ASP A 439 -103.82 -115.91 -20.43
C ASP A 439 -103.52 -114.40 -20.60
N LYS A 440 -103.99 -113.55 -19.68
CA LYS A 440 -103.86 -112.09 -19.81
C LYS A 440 -102.52 -111.51 -19.34
N MET A 441 -101.65 -112.29 -18.71
CA MET A 441 -100.47 -111.75 -18.00
C MET A 441 -99.23 -111.47 -18.89
N GLU A 442 -99.06 -112.12 -20.05
CA GLU A 442 -97.80 -112.02 -20.81
C GLU A 442 -97.76 -110.91 -21.88
N LYS A 443 -98.92 -110.43 -22.39
CA LYS A 443 -98.96 -109.69 -23.67
C LYS A 443 -98.44 -108.24 -23.63
N LEU A 444 -98.34 -107.59 -22.47
CA LEU A 444 -97.95 -106.16 -22.39
C LEU A 444 -96.54 -105.88 -21.84
N LYS A 445 -95.76 -106.91 -21.48
CA LYS A 445 -94.33 -106.76 -21.16
C LYS A 445 -93.46 -106.35 -22.37
N LYS A 446 -94.04 -106.34 -23.59
CA LYS A 446 -93.36 -106.03 -24.87
C LYS A 446 -93.63 -104.64 -25.45
N LEU A 447 -94.36 -103.74 -24.77
CA LEU A 447 -94.38 -102.29 -25.09
C LEU A 447 -93.33 -101.48 -24.32
N LEU A 448 -92.22 -102.16 -24.07
CA LEU A 448 -90.87 -101.64 -23.84
C LEU A 448 -90.46 -100.62 -24.92
N GLN A 449 -89.73 -99.57 -24.54
CA GLN A 449 -88.85 -98.76 -25.42
C GLN A 449 -89.45 -98.15 -26.71
N ALA A 450 -90.44 -97.23 -26.60
CA ALA A 450 -90.96 -96.52 -27.80
C ALA A 450 -91.31 -95.00 -27.66
N ALA A 451 -90.87 -94.29 -26.62
CA ALA A 451 -90.86 -92.81 -26.55
C ALA A 451 -89.81 -92.36 -25.51
N ALA A 452 -88.63 -91.82 -25.87
CA ALA A 452 -88.35 -90.50 -26.45
C ALA A 452 -88.68 -89.35 -25.45
N LYS A 453 -87.70 -88.83 -24.69
CA LYS A 453 -86.65 -87.83 -25.04
C LYS A 453 -87.18 -86.37 -25.08
N LYS A 454 -86.43 -85.45 -24.46
CA LYS A 454 -86.64 -83.97 -24.30
C LYS A 454 -87.65 -83.62 -23.19
N SER A 455 -87.51 -82.53 -22.43
CA SER A 455 -86.45 -81.49 -22.28
C SER A 455 -86.14 -81.28 -20.77
N GLN A 456 -85.01 -80.77 -20.25
CA GLN A 456 -84.17 -79.59 -20.57
C GLN A 456 -84.87 -78.22 -20.39
N PRO A 457 -84.15 -77.10 -20.08
CA PRO A 457 -82.78 -76.96 -19.50
C PRO A 457 -82.58 -75.80 -18.46
N ALA A 458 -81.47 -75.84 -17.69
CA ALA A 458 -80.62 -74.72 -17.19
C ALA A 458 -79.51 -75.35 -16.30
N LEU A 459 -78.18 -75.15 -16.47
CA LEU A 459 -77.35 -73.94 -16.43
C LEU A 459 -77.25 -73.32 -15.01
N ASP A 460 -76.08 -72.97 -14.44
CA ASP A 460 -74.65 -73.22 -14.79
C ASP A 460 -73.76 -72.79 -13.57
N ILE A 461 -72.44 -72.67 -13.74
CA ILE A 461 -71.46 -71.87 -12.95
C ILE A 461 -70.74 -72.57 -11.77
N GLU A 462 -69.55 -73.08 -12.12
CA GLU A 462 -68.23 -72.82 -11.50
C GLU A 462 -67.81 -73.24 -10.06
N LYS A 463 -66.53 -73.68 -10.00
CA LYS A 463 -65.50 -73.47 -8.95
C LYS A 463 -65.77 -73.92 -7.51
N LEU A 464 -64.93 -74.86 -7.06
CA LEU A 464 -63.99 -74.59 -5.97
C LEU A 464 -62.65 -75.32 -6.23
N CYS A 465 -61.62 -74.98 -5.46
CA CYS A 465 -60.22 -75.32 -5.74
C CYS A 465 -59.71 -76.57 -4.99
N GLU A 466 -58.44 -76.88 -5.29
CA GLU A 466 -57.46 -77.56 -4.41
C GLU A 466 -57.42 -79.09 -4.27
N LEU A 467 -56.18 -79.57 -4.10
CA LEU A 467 -55.72 -80.92 -3.72
C LEU A 467 -56.01 -82.08 -4.73
N GLU A 468 -55.10 -83.03 -5.00
CA GLU A 468 -53.73 -83.25 -4.52
C GLU A 468 -52.95 -84.23 -5.44
N LEU A 469 -51.61 -84.33 -5.31
CA LEU A 469 -50.75 -85.46 -5.77
C LEU A 469 -50.69 -85.74 -7.31
N PRO A 470 -49.85 -86.68 -7.80
CA PRO A 470 -48.53 -87.16 -7.34
C PRO A 470 -47.44 -87.07 -8.45
N LYS A 471 -46.23 -87.60 -8.17
CA LYS A 471 -45.25 -87.98 -9.21
C LYS A 471 -45.69 -89.29 -9.89
N GLY A 472 -45.50 -89.42 -11.21
CA GLY A 472 -45.84 -90.64 -11.97
C GLY A 472 -45.00 -90.82 -13.25
N THR A 473 -44.57 -92.05 -13.46
CA THR A 473 -43.66 -92.60 -14.49
C THR A 473 -43.96 -92.33 -15.98
N GLU A 474 -42.88 -92.43 -16.76
CA GLU A 474 -42.79 -92.50 -18.23
C GLU A 474 -43.81 -93.40 -18.95
N THR A 475 -44.24 -93.00 -20.17
CA THR A 475 -44.39 -93.88 -21.35
C THR A 475 -44.40 -93.08 -22.67
N GLY A 476 -43.64 -93.52 -23.68
CA GLY A 476 -44.10 -93.57 -25.09
C GLY A 476 -43.96 -92.34 -26.01
N ASP A 477 -43.14 -92.51 -27.06
CA ASP A 477 -43.27 -91.95 -28.43
C ASP A 477 -43.63 -90.46 -28.65
N GLY A 478 -42.60 -89.61 -28.81
CA GLY A 478 -42.76 -88.26 -29.38
C GLY A 478 -41.49 -87.56 -29.92
N GLU A 479 -40.30 -88.11 -29.70
CA GLU A 479 -39.03 -87.35 -29.66
C GLU A 479 -38.59 -86.65 -30.96
N LYS A 480 -39.09 -87.07 -32.14
CA LYS A 480 -38.59 -86.57 -33.43
C LYS A 480 -39.11 -85.18 -33.82
N ALA A 481 -40.18 -84.71 -33.20
CA ALA A 481 -40.65 -83.33 -33.39
C ALA A 481 -39.93 -82.35 -32.43
N THR A 482 -39.83 -82.72 -31.16
CA THR A 482 -39.20 -81.90 -30.10
C THR A 482 -37.69 -81.75 -30.26
N ALA A 483 -36.97 -82.80 -30.70
CA ALA A 483 -35.51 -82.73 -30.85
C ALA A 483 -35.05 -81.67 -31.88
N LEU A 484 -35.81 -81.47 -32.97
CA LEU A 484 -35.52 -80.44 -33.97
C LEU A 484 -35.83 -79.03 -33.44
N TYR A 485 -36.90 -78.88 -32.66
CA TYR A 485 -37.26 -77.62 -32.00
C TYR A 485 -36.16 -77.18 -31.02
N TYR A 486 -35.77 -78.04 -30.07
CA TYR A 486 -34.67 -77.77 -29.14
C TYR A 486 -33.33 -77.54 -29.85
N GLN A 487 -33.07 -78.20 -30.99
CA GLN A 487 -31.88 -77.94 -31.80
C GLN A 487 -31.91 -76.56 -32.50
N GLN A 488 -33.11 -76.06 -32.84
CA GLN A 488 -33.30 -74.72 -33.40
C GLN A 488 -33.18 -73.63 -32.33
N GLU A 489 -33.77 -73.84 -31.14
CA GLU A 489 -33.57 -72.97 -29.98
C GLU A 489 -32.09 -72.91 -29.57
N LEU A 490 -31.38 -74.06 -29.53
CA LEU A 490 -29.93 -74.09 -29.26
C LEU A 490 -29.08 -73.40 -30.33
N LYS A 491 -29.58 -73.22 -31.57
CA LYS A 491 -28.94 -72.37 -32.59
C LYS A 491 -29.21 -70.90 -32.33
N GLN A 492 -30.48 -70.54 -32.11
CA GLN A 492 -30.88 -69.16 -31.79
C GLN A 492 -30.16 -68.63 -30.55
N LEU A 493 -30.11 -69.41 -29.47
CA LEU A 493 -29.41 -69.06 -28.23
C LEU A 493 -27.89 -68.91 -28.43
N LYS A 494 -27.27 -69.68 -29.33
CA LYS A 494 -25.86 -69.53 -29.70
C LYS A 494 -25.62 -68.26 -30.54
N GLU A 495 -26.50 -67.95 -31.48
CA GLU A 495 -26.43 -66.71 -32.23
C GLU A 495 -26.67 -65.48 -31.33
N GLU A 496 -27.59 -65.57 -30.37
CA GLU A 496 -27.83 -64.54 -29.37
C GLU A 496 -26.65 -64.38 -28.41
N PHE A 497 -26.01 -65.49 -28.01
CA PHE A 497 -24.78 -65.46 -27.22
C PHE A 497 -23.63 -64.79 -27.99
N GLU A 498 -23.42 -65.11 -29.27
CA GLU A 498 -22.40 -64.43 -30.08
C GLU A 498 -22.77 -62.95 -30.34
N ARG A 499 -24.05 -62.62 -30.59
CA ARG A 499 -24.54 -61.22 -30.64
C ARG A 499 -24.32 -60.50 -29.30
N TYR A 500 -24.48 -61.17 -28.17
CA TYR A 500 -24.23 -60.61 -26.83
C TYR A 500 -22.74 -60.41 -26.59
N LYS A 501 -21.90 -61.41 -26.86
CA LYS A 501 -20.43 -61.37 -26.79
C LYS A 501 -19.83 -60.26 -27.66
N MET A 502 -20.30 -60.09 -28.89
CA MET A 502 -19.89 -58.99 -29.76
C MET A 502 -20.32 -57.62 -29.21
N ARG A 503 -21.57 -57.48 -28.72
CA ARG A 503 -22.03 -56.24 -28.06
C ARG A 503 -21.22 -55.93 -26.81
N ALA A 504 -20.97 -56.90 -25.94
CA ALA A 504 -20.15 -56.77 -24.75
C ALA A 504 -18.70 -56.40 -25.08
N GLN A 505 -18.10 -56.98 -26.13
CA GLN A 505 -16.75 -56.63 -26.56
C GLN A 505 -16.67 -55.20 -27.14
N VAL A 506 -17.71 -54.73 -27.86
CA VAL A 506 -17.81 -53.34 -28.33
C VAL A 506 -18.00 -52.38 -27.15
N VAL A 507 -18.84 -52.72 -26.17
CA VAL A 507 -19.02 -51.94 -24.93
C VAL A 507 -17.69 -51.87 -24.16
N LEU A 508 -16.97 -52.99 -24.00
CA LEU A 508 -15.67 -53.01 -23.32
C LEU A 508 -14.60 -52.19 -24.06
N LYS A 509 -14.55 -52.24 -25.40
CA LYS A 509 -13.62 -51.38 -26.19
C LYS A 509 -13.97 -49.90 -26.10
N ASN A 510 -15.26 -49.55 -26.15
CA ASN A 510 -15.72 -48.17 -25.96
C ASN A 510 -15.51 -47.69 -24.51
N LYS A 511 -15.60 -48.60 -23.54
CA LYS A 511 -15.30 -48.35 -22.13
C LYS A 511 -13.81 -48.12 -21.92
N SER A 512 -12.92 -48.98 -22.42
CA SER A 512 -11.47 -48.77 -22.35
C SER A 512 -11.00 -47.52 -23.10
N ALA A 513 -11.64 -47.14 -24.21
CA ALA A 513 -11.35 -45.89 -24.91
C ALA A 513 -11.76 -44.66 -24.09
N LYS A 514 -12.93 -44.68 -23.45
CA LYS A 514 -13.38 -43.60 -22.54
C LYS A 514 -12.55 -43.53 -21.26
N ASP A 515 -12.23 -44.68 -20.67
CA ASP A 515 -11.40 -44.76 -19.47
C ASP A 515 -9.95 -44.32 -19.75
N GLY A 516 -9.45 -44.56 -20.96
CA GLY A 516 -8.17 -44.03 -21.44
C GLY A 516 -8.17 -42.51 -21.70
N ASN A 517 -9.31 -41.91 -22.06
CA ASN A 517 -9.44 -40.45 -22.11
C ASN A 517 -9.55 -39.85 -20.71
N LEU A 518 -10.39 -40.43 -19.84
CA LEU A 518 -10.51 -40.02 -18.43
C LEU A 518 -9.18 -40.15 -17.68
N ALA A 519 -8.34 -41.14 -18.01
CA ALA A 519 -6.99 -41.27 -17.46
C ALA A 519 -6.08 -40.10 -17.88
N LYS A 520 -6.18 -39.63 -19.13
CA LYS A 520 -5.43 -38.44 -19.60
C LYS A 520 -5.96 -37.15 -19.00
N GLU A 521 -7.28 -36.97 -18.92
CA GLU A 521 -7.89 -35.83 -18.24
C GLU A 521 -7.47 -35.78 -16.76
N LEU A 522 -7.29 -36.93 -16.11
CA LEU A 522 -6.74 -37.06 -14.76
C LEU A 522 -5.23 -36.77 -14.69
N GLU A 523 -4.45 -37.19 -15.70
CA GLU A 523 -3.00 -36.95 -15.81
C GLU A 523 -2.70 -35.46 -16.06
N GLU A 524 -3.37 -34.85 -17.04
CA GLU A 524 -3.35 -33.40 -17.32
C GLU A 524 -3.78 -32.58 -16.09
N ALA A 525 -4.81 -33.02 -15.35
CA ALA A 525 -5.21 -32.38 -14.10
C ALA A 525 -4.19 -32.55 -12.97
N GLN A 526 -3.44 -33.66 -12.93
CA GLN A 526 -2.34 -33.89 -11.97
C GLN A 526 -1.11 -33.05 -12.30
N GLU A 527 -0.76 -32.92 -13.59
CA GLU A 527 0.29 -32.02 -14.07
C GLU A 527 -0.05 -30.56 -13.70
N GLN A 528 -1.27 -30.10 -13.99
CA GLN A 528 -1.74 -28.77 -13.57
C GLN A 528 -1.67 -28.56 -12.05
N LEU A 529 -1.96 -29.60 -11.25
CA LEU A 529 -1.83 -29.57 -9.79
C LEU A 529 -0.37 -29.56 -9.30
N ALA A 530 0.57 -30.13 -10.07
CA ALA A 530 2.00 -30.03 -9.80
C ALA A 530 2.51 -28.64 -10.15
N ASP A 531 2.16 -28.12 -11.33
CA ASP A 531 2.43 -26.76 -11.81
C ASP A 531 1.96 -25.70 -10.80
N LEU A 532 0.74 -25.83 -10.28
CA LEU A 532 0.18 -24.93 -9.27
C LEU A 532 0.92 -25.02 -7.92
N LYS A 533 1.39 -26.20 -7.52
CA LYS A 533 2.22 -26.38 -6.31
C LYS A 533 3.61 -25.78 -6.47
N GLU A 534 4.26 -25.97 -7.62
CA GLU A 534 5.56 -25.36 -7.88
C GLU A 534 5.46 -23.82 -7.91
N LYS A 535 4.46 -23.28 -8.62
CA LYS A 535 4.19 -21.83 -8.64
C LYS A 535 3.87 -21.29 -7.24
N TYR A 536 3.12 -22.02 -6.42
CA TYR A 536 2.89 -21.67 -5.02
C TYR A 536 4.18 -21.67 -4.19
N VAL A 537 5.04 -22.69 -4.32
CA VAL A 537 6.33 -22.76 -3.61
C VAL A 537 7.28 -21.65 -4.04
N VAL A 538 7.38 -21.34 -5.33
CA VAL A 538 8.19 -20.23 -5.86
C VAL A 538 7.66 -18.86 -5.41
N LEU A 539 6.34 -18.68 -5.35
CA LEU A 539 5.72 -17.46 -4.83
C LEU A 539 5.92 -17.33 -3.32
N GLN A 540 5.84 -18.43 -2.56
CA GLN A 540 6.15 -18.44 -1.13
C GLN A 540 7.62 -18.10 -0.89
N LEU A 541 8.56 -18.72 -1.61
CA LEU A 541 10.01 -18.45 -1.50
C LEU A 541 10.35 -17.00 -1.83
N SER A 542 9.77 -16.42 -2.89
CA SER A 542 10.02 -15.01 -3.23
C SER A 542 9.38 -14.03 -2.23
N SER A 543 8.21 -14.35 -1.66
CA SER A 543 7.64 -13.61 -0.53
C SER A 543 8.56 -13.65 0.70
N ASP A 544 9.05 -14.84 1.05
CA ASP A 544 10.02 -15.11 2.11
C ASP A 544 11.33 -14.33 1.93
N GLU A 545 11.83 -14.21 0.71
CA GLU A 545 13.06 -13.48 0.36
C GLU A 545 12.86 -11.97 0.42
N MET A 546 11.73 -11.46 -0.08
CA MET A 546 11.35 -10.05 0.03
C MET A 546 11.12 -9.64 1.48
N GLU A 547 10.47 -10.47 2.31
CA GLU A 547 10.31 -10.18 3.74
C GLU A 547 11.68 -10.11 4.43
N LYS A 548 12.57 -11.08 4.19
CA LYS A 548 13.94 -11.06 4.74
C LYS A 548 14.73 -9.84 4.26
N GLN A 549 14.46 -9.32 3.07
CA GLN A 549 15.10 -8.10 2.59
C GLN A 549 14.55 -6.85 3.30
N HIS A 550 13.22 -6.70 3.38
CA HIS A 550 12.60 -5.61 4.14
C HIS A 550 12.98 -5.63 5.63
N GLN A 551 13.15 -6.81 6.24
CA GLN A 551 13.67 -6.95 7.60
C GLN A 551 15.09 -6.36 7.73
N ARG A 552 16.02 -6.70 6.82
CA ARG A 552 17.39 -6.12 6.79
C ARG A 552 17.38 -4.61 6.58
N ASP A 553 16.54 -4.11 5.67
CA ASP A 553 16.46 -2.68 5.37
C ASP A 553 15.89 -1.90 6.57
N MET A 554 14.91 -2.46 7.26
CA MET A 554 14.39 -1.91 8.53
C MET A 554 15.42 -1.96 9.67
N GLU A 555 16.23 -3.02 9.76
CA GLU A 555 17.33 -3.10 10.71
C GLU A 555 18.44 -2.07 10.40
N ALA A 556 18.80 -1.89 9.13
CA ALA A 556 19.77 -0.88 8.69
C ALA A 556 19.26 0.54 9.02
N LYS A 557 18.01 0.87 8.67
CA LYS A 557 17.41 2.17 8.98
C LYS A 557 17.27 2.41 10.49
N LYS A 558 17.03 1.37 11.29
CA LYS A 558 17.05 1.44 12.76
C LYS A 558 18.46 1.68 13.32
N GLN A 559 19.50 1.14 12.69
CA GLN A 559 20.91 1.42 13.04
C GLN A 559 21.33 2.84 12.64
N GLU A 560 20.96 3.31 11.44
CA GLU A 560 21.17 4.70 11.01
C GLU A 560 20.53 5.70 11.98
N LEU A 561 19.27 5.47 12.37
CA LEU A 561 18.55 6.31 13.33
C LEU A 561 19.22 6.32 14.71
N SER A 562 19.73 5.19 15.21
CA SER A 562 20.41 5.15 16.52
C SER A 562 21.78 5.84 16.48
N GLN A 563 22.54 5.70 15.38
CA GLN A 563 23.78 6.44 15.14
C GLN A 563 23.52 7.96 15.06
N LEU A 564 22.49 8.38 14.31
CA LEU A 564 22.12 9.78 14.17
C LEU A 564 21.62 10.38 15.51
N GLN A 565 20.90 9.62 16.33
CA GLN A 565 20.55 10.03 17.70
C GLN A 565 21.78 10.16 18.59
N GLN A 566 22.76 9.25 18.48
CA GLN A 566 24.01 9.33 19.23
C GLN A 566 24.84 10.57 18.80
N ILE A 567 24.93 10.87 17.51
CA ILE A 567 25.65 12.04 16.98
C ILE A 567 24.99 13.33 17.49
N HIS A 568 23.68 13.52 17.29
CA HIS A 568 22.97 14.71 17.79
C HIS A 568 23.10 14.88 19.31
N ARG A 569 23.13 13.77 20.07
CA ARG A 569 23.39 13.81 21.50
C ARG A 569 24.81 14.29 21.82
N GLN A 570 25.83 13.78 21.13
CA GLN A 570 27.22 14.21 21.32
C GLN A 570 27.43 15.67 20.90
N GLU A 571 26.75 16.14 19.85
CA GLU A 571 26.75 17.54 19.43
C GLU A 571 26.06 18.45 20.45
N LEU A 572 24.91 18.03 21.00
CA LEU A 572 24.23 18.75 22.08
C LEU A 572 25.10 18.82 23.34
N GLU A 573 25.74 17.72 23.72
CA GLU A 573 26.69 17.67 24.84
C GLU A 573 27.91 18.57 24.58
N ARG A 574 28.46 18.60 23.36
CA ARG A 574 29.53 19.53 22.96
C ARG A 574 29.09 20.99 23.04
N CYS A 575 27.95 21.34 22.45
CA CYS A 575 27.43 22.72 22.50
C CYS A 575 27.16 23.17 23.95
N GLN A 576 26.65 22.30 24.82
CA GLN A 576 26.53 22.61 26.25
C GLN A 576 27.88 22.88 26.92
N LEU A 577 28.94 22.13 26.57
CA LEU A 577 30.29 22.38 27.07
C LEU A 577 30.85 23.70 26.52
N ASP A 578 30.69 23.98 25.22
CA ASP A 578 31.09 25.25 24.59
C ASP A 578 30.44 26.46 25.28
N TYR A 579 29.15 26.38 25.62
CA TYR A 579 28.45 27.43 26.36
C TYR A 579 28.92 27.57 27.82
N ARG A 580 29.19 26.45 28.52
CA ARG A 580 29.77 26.48 29.89
C ARG A 580 31.16 27.10 29.89
N GLU A 581 32.01 26.77 28.91
CA GLU A 581 33.36 27.32 28.80
C GLU A 581 33.32 28.84 28.51
N ARG A 582 32.39 29.30 27.66
CA ARG A 582 32.17 30.74 27.42
C ARG A 582 31.67 31.47 28.67
N ALA A 583 30.77 30.86 29.44
CA ALA A 583 30.30 31.43 30.71
C ALA A 583 31.46 31.57 31.72
N LEU A 584 32.25 30.52 31.92
CA LEU A 584 33.42 30.54 32.82
C LEU A 584 34.46 31.59 32.40
N LYS A 585 34.71 31.78 31.10
CA LYS A 585 35.61 32.84 30.59
C LYS A 585 35.09 34.24 30.92
N LEU A 586 33.79 34.49 30.78
CA LEU A 586 33.16 35.76 31.15
C LEU A 586 33.19 35.99 32.67
N GLU A 587 32.96 34.94 33.48
CA GLU A 587 33.10 35.00 34.94
C GLU A 587 34.55 35.33 35.35
N GLU A 588 35.55 34.65 34.76
CA GLU A 588 36.97 34.95 34.94
C GLU A 588 37.31 36.40 34.57
N GLU A 589 36.78 36.93 33.46
CA GLU A 589 37.00 38.32 33.05
C GLU A 589 36.35 39.31 34.03
N MET A 590 35.14 39.02 34.52
CA MET A 590 34.47 39.80 35.56
C MET A 590 35.23 39.76 36.90
N HIS A 591 35.83 38.62 37.27
CA HIS A 591 36.73 38.55 38.42
C HIS A 591 37.98 39.39 38.20
N LYS A 592 38.68 39.23 37.07
CA LYS A 592 39.85 40.06 36.71
C LYS A 592 39.52 41.56 36.63
N GLN A 593 38.27 41.95 36.36
CA GLN A 593 37.82 43.35 36.45
C GLN A 593 37.60 43.80 37.90
N ARG A 594 36.92 42.98 38.74
CA ARG A 594 36.75 43.25 40.17
C ARG A 594 38.09 43.37 40.90
N ASP A 595 39.03 42.47 40.63
CA ASP A 595 40.35 42.46 41.27
C ASP A 595 41.16 43.71 40.91
N ARG A 596 41.09 44.16 39.63
CA ARG A 596 41.67 45.44 39.20
C ARG A 596 40.99 46.64 39.85
N ALA A 597 39.66 46.64 39.98
CA ALA A 597 38.94 47.71 40.66
C ALA A 597 39.29 47.78 42.16
N LEU A 598 39.43 46.63 42.83
CA LEU A 598 39.86 46.53 44.23
C LEU A 598 41.32 46.98 44.40
N ALA A 599 42.22 46.65 43.47
CA ALA A 599 43.60 47.13 43.48
C ALA A 599 43.66 48.66 43.33
N VAL A 600 42.95 49.24 42.35
CA VAL A 600 42.88 50.70 42.17
C VAL A 600 42.25 51.39 43.38
N LEU A 601 41.22 50.81 44.00
CA LEU A 601 40.66 51.33 45.25
C LEU A 601 41.69 51.30 46.39
N ALA A 602 42.43 50.20 46.56
CA ALA A 602 43.49 50.11 47.57
C ALA A 602 44.67 51.06 47.30
N GLU A 603 44.97 51.37 46.04
CA GLU A 603 45.92 52.43 45.65
C GLU A 603 45.38 53.82 46.00
N LYS A 604 44.10 54.12 45.70
CA LYS A 604 43.45 55.38 46.10
C LYS A 604 43.35 55.52 47.62
N ASP A 605 43.07 54.45 48.36
CA ASP A 605 43.04 54.47 49.83
C ASP A 605 44.44 54.71 50.41
N GLN A 606 45.50 54.10 49.84
CA GLN A 606 46.89 54.41 50.20
C GLN A 606 47.29 55.85 49.86
N GLU A 607 46.88 56.39 48.71
CA GLU A 607 47.06 57.81 48.38
C GLU A 607 46.31 58.72 49.37
N LEU A 608 45.09 58.36 49.77
CA LEU A 608 44.32 59.10 50.77
C LEU A 608 44.95 59.00 52.16
N GLU A 609 45.53 57.87 52.55
CA GLU A 609 46.31 57.73 53.78
C GLU A 609 47.62 58.53 53.74
N GLN A 610 48.32 58.53 52.60
CA GLN A 610 49.50 59.38 52.37
C GLN A 610 49.13 60.86 52.46
N LEU A 611 48.10 61.32 51.74
CA LEU A 611 47.60 62.69 51.81
C LEU A 611 47.13 63.07 53.22
N ARG A 612 46.43 62.17 53.93
CA ARG A 612 46.06 62.36 55.35
C ARG A 612 47.30 62.51 56.22
N SER A 613 48.32 61.67 56.07
CA SER A 613 49.56 61.73 56.85
C SER A 613 50.43 62.95 56.55
N VAL A 614 50.45 63.42 55.29
CA VAL A 614 51.10 64.68 54.85
C VAL A 614 50.32 65.90 55.33
N THR A 615 49.00 65.78 55.53
CA THR A 615 48.16 66.81 56.19
C THR A 615 48.27 66.76 57.72
N LEU A 616 48.64 65.61 58.31
CA LEU A 616 48.73 65.42 59.76
C LEU A 616 49.93 66.04 60.53
N PRO A 617 50.87 66.83 59.94
CA PRO A 617 51.76 67.69 60.72
C PRO A 617 51.08 68.99 61.19
N TYR A 618 50.01 69.45 60.52
CA TYR A 618 49.24 70.66 60.86
C TYR A 618 47.75 70.33 60.89
N GLY A 619 47.31 69.74 62.00
CA GLY A 619 45.96 69.21 62.12
C GLY A 619 44.89 70.23 62.50
N LEU A 620 43.64 69.80 62.40
CA LEU A 620 42.61 70.15 63.38
C LEU A 620 41.81 68.90 63.76
N GLN A 621 41.52 68.73 65.05
CA GLN A 621 40.83 67.56 65.60
C GLN A 621 39.41 67.95 66.05
N GLY A 622 38.39 67.27 65.49
CA GLY A 622 36.98 67.50 65.81
C GLY A 622 36.27 68.38 64.77
N SER A 623 34.96 68.24 64.53
CA SER A 623 33.95 67.61 65.39
C SER A 623 32.99 66.67 64.63
N LYS A 624 32.36 65.74 65.35
CA LYS A 624 31.04 65.19 64.95
C LYS A 624 30.00 66.31 65.05
N ASN A 625 29.06 66.40 64.10
CA ASN A 625 27.60 66.25 64.36
C ASN A 625 26.69 66.73 63.21
N TYR A 626 25.67 65.91 62.92
CA TYR A 626 24.28 66.25 62.51
C TYR A 626 24.00 67.14 61.28
N LEU A 627 23.41 66.49 60.27
CA LEU A 627 22.14 66.83 59.60
C LEU A 627 21.68 68.30 59.45
N ALA A 628 21.63 68.72 58.18
CA ALA A 628 20.45 69.27 57.48
C ALA A 628 20.04 70.76 57.59
N SER A 629 19.50 71.23 56.45
CA SER A 629 18.59 72.38 56.23
C SER A 629 19.17 73.80 56.17
N GLY A 630 18.70 74.57 55.16
CA GLY A 630 18.40 76.00 55.37
C GLY A 630 19.12 77.04 54.49
N ALA A 631 18.50 77.39 53.36
CA ALA A 631 18.32 78.76 52.83
C ALA A 631 19.45 79.85 52.90
N ASP A 632 19.93 80.22 51.70
CA ASP A 632 19.77 81.56 51.09
C ASP A 632 20.67 82.76 51.53
N VAL A 633 20.61 83.84 50.74
CA VAL A 633 21.04 85.25 50.97
C VAL A 633 22.53 85.63 50.75
N THR A 634 22.83 85.88 49.46
CA THR A 634 23.58 87.04 48.88
C THR A 634 24.90 87.62 49.48
N SER A 635 25.88 87.76 48.56
CA SER A 635 26.69 88.97 48.24
C SER A 635 27.93 89.41 49.06
N SER A 636 28.84 90.08 48.33
CA SER A 636 29.94 90.98 48.75
C SER A 636 31.36 90.39 48.94
N ASP A 637 32.23 90.70 47.96
CA ASP A 637 33.53 91.41 48.07
C ASP A 637 34.38 91.30 49.38
N SER A 638 35.72 91.15 49.33
CA SER A 638 36.65 90.98 48.19
C SER A 638 37.98 90.28 48.63
N PRO A 639 39.22 90.62 48.22
CA PRO A 639 40.18 89.57 47.86
C PRO A 639 41.23 89.22 48.94
N GLY A 640 41.68 87.97 48.93
CA GLY A 640 42.83 87.48 49.71
C GLY A 640 43.78 86.66 48.84
N THR A 641 44.92 87.25 48.49
CA THR A 641 46.02 86.60 47.75
C THR A 641 46.53 85.36 48.47
N ASP A 642 46.87 84.31 47.70
CA ASP A 642 47.92 83.28 47.96
C ASP A 642 47.69 81.95 47.20
N ALA A 643 46.61 81.84 46.41
CA ALA A 643 46.34 80.66 45.57
C ALA A 643 47.33 80.45 44.38
N SER A 644 48.25 81.39 44.11
CA SER A 644 49.01 81.43 42.85
C SER A 644 50.21 80.48 42.76
N GLU A 645 50.74 79.99 43.88
CA GLU A 645 51.89 79.05 43.89
C GLU A 645 51.49 77.57 44.04
N MET A 646 50.22 77.29 44.39
CA MET A 646 49.67 75.92 44.43
C MET A 646 49.19 75.42 43.06
N LEU A 647 48.83 76.34 42.15
CA LEU A 647 48.30 76.02 40.82
C LEU A 647 49.29 75.28 39.89
N PRO A 648 50.60 75.59 39.84
CA PRO A 648 51.55 74.81 39.04
C PRO A 648 51.61 73.34 39.47
N GLN A 649 51.63 73.09 40.78
CA GLN A 649 51.70 71.72 41.33
C GLN A 649 50.44 70.92 40.99
N ALA A 650 49.26 71.54 41.07
CA ALA A 650 47.98 70.91 40.76
C ALA A 650 47.82 70.60 39.25
N LEU A 651 48.24 71.52 38.38
CA LEU A 651 48.16 71.31 36.92
C LEU A 651 49.15 70.23 36.43
N HIS A 652 50.34 70.12 37.02
CA HIS A 652 51.26 69.02 36.70
C HIS A 652 50.73 67.64 37.10
N LEU A 653 49.91 67.53 38.16
CA LEU A 653 49.20 66.29 38.51
C LEU A 653 48.01 66.00 37.59
N SER A 654 47.37 67.04 37.02
CA SER A 654 46.34 66.88 36.00
C SER A 654 46.91 66.34 34.69
N ALA A 655 48.09 66.82 34.26
CA ALA A 655 48.75 66.39 33.01
C ALA A 655 49.04 64.88 32.97
N THR A 656 49.31 64.25 34.12
CA THR A 656 49.48 62.79 34.20
C THR A 656 48.18 61.98 34.03
N SER A 657 47.00 62.62 34.05
CA SER A 657 45.70 61.97 33.84
C SER A 657 45.19 62.03 32.39
N GLU A 658 45.71 62.95 31.57
CA GLU A 658 45.33 63.09 30.16
C GLU A 658 45.48 61.79 29.36
N PRO A 659 46.58 61.00 29.49
CA PRO A 659 46.71 59.74 28.75
C PRO A 659 45.58 58.74 29.06
N THR A 660 45.09 58.70 30.30
CA THR A 660 43.98 57.83 30.70
C THR A 660 42.66 58.32 30.10
N PHE A 661 42.43 59.63 30.05
CA PHE A 661 41.24 60.21 29.43
C PHE A 661 41.23 59.98 27.91
N PHE A 662 42.36 60.18 27.23
CA PHE A 662 42.50 59.89 25.79
C PHE A 662 42.30 58.39 25.49
N LEU A 663 42.88 57.48 26.28
CA LEU A 663 42.67 56.03 26.12
C LEU A 663 41.20 55.63 26.36
N TYR A 664 40.51 56.25 27.30
CA TYR A 664 39.08 56.02 27.53
C TYR A 664 38.23 56.54 26.36
N ALA A 665 38.50 57.74 25.87
CA ALA A 665 37.83 58.31 24.70
C ALA A 665 38.07 57.47 23.42
N GLU A 666 39.28 56.97 23.22
CA GLU A 666 39.63 56.08 22.11
C GLU A 666 38.91 54.71 22.21
N GLN A 667 38.79 54.16 23.43
CA GLN A 667 37.98 52.96 23.68
C GLN A 667 36.49 53.20 23.45
N LEU A 668 35.96 54.36 23.84
CA LEU A 668 34.59 54.77 23.59
C LEU A 668 34.33 54.88 22.07
N ALA A 669 35.20 55.55 21.33
CA ALA A 669 35.12 55.69 19.87
C ALA A 669 35.17 54.32 19.16
N ARG A 670 36.04 53.41 19.60
CA ARG A 670 36.06 52.02 19.10
C ARG A 670 34.72 51.31 19.34
N LYS A 671 34.13 51.47 20.53
CA LYS A 671 32.82 50.88 20.88
C LYS A 671 31.67 51.54 20.11
N GLU A 672 31.72 52.83 19.82
CA GLU A 672 30.74 53.51 18.97
C GLU A 672 30.81 53.02 17.51
N VAL A 673 32.01 52.86 16.96
CA VAL A 673 32.21 52.27 15.62
C VAL A 673 31.70 50.82 15.57
N GLU A 674 31.98 50.01 16.60
CA GLU A 674 31.46 48.64 16.73
C GLU A 674 29.92 48.63 16.81
N ILE A 675 29.32 49.50 17.61
CA ILE A 675 27.86 49.67 17.72
C ILE A 675 27.25 50.12 16.39
N VAL A 676 27.89 51.03 15.66
CA VAL A 676 27.43 51.47 14.32
C VAL A 676 27.55 50.32 13.30
N ALA A 677 28.62 49.53 13.34
CA ALA A 677 28.78 48.35 12.49
C ALA A 677 27.72 47.29 12.78
N LEU A 678 27.46 46.99 14.06
CA LEU A 678 26.42 46.06 14.50
C LEU A 678 25.01 46.57 14.15
N ARG A 679 24.74 47.88 14.25
CA ARG A 679 23.48 48.49 13.79
C ARG A 679 23.29 48.36 12.27
N LYS A 680 24.35 48.57 11.48
CA LYS A 680 24.32 48.36 10.01
C LYS A 680 24.11 46.89 9.65
N GLN A 681 24.76 45.96 10.35
CA GLN A 681 24.56 44.51 10.17
C GLN A 681 23.13 44.10 10.54
N LYS A 682 22.62 44.56 11.69
CA LYS A 682 21.23 44.36 12.11
C LYS A 682 20.25 44.83 11.04
N HIS A 683 20.40 46.07 10.55
CA HIS A 683 19.51 46.60 9.53
C HIS A 683 19.57 45.82 8.20
N LYS A 684 20.76 45.34 7.80
CA LYS A 684 20.91 44.44 6.63
C LYS A 684 20.16 43.12 6.84
N LEU A 685 20.23 42.52 8.03
CA LEU A 685 19.49 41.31 8.37
C LEU A 685 17.98 41.56 8.44
N GLU A 686 17.52 42.68 9.01
CA GLU A 686 16.11 43.09 9.03
C GLU A 686 15.56 43.26 7.61
N MET A 687 16.31 43.90 6.71
CA MET A 687 15.94 44.02 5.30
C MET A 687 15.93 42.67 4.58
N GLN A 688 16.87 41.77 4.86
CA GLN A 688 16.85 40.40 4.32
C GLN A 688 15.65 39.59 4.85
N VAL A 689 15.26 39.76 6.12
CA VAL A 689 14.05 39.14 6.67
C VAL A 689 12.80 39.68 5.98
N HIS A 690 12.69 41.00 5.75
CA HIS A 690 11.56 41.56 5.00
C HIS A 690 11.52 41.09 3.54
N GLN A 691 12.65 41.02 2.85
CA GLN A 691 12.72 40.46 1.49
C GLN A 691 12.36 38.97 1.43
N LEU A 692 12.64 38.20 2.49
CA LEU A 692 12.20 36.81 2.60
C LEU A 692 10.70 36.71 2.92
N GLN A 693 10.15 37.58 3.77
CA GLN A 693 8.72 37.67 4.06
C GLN A 693 7.91 38.05 2.80
N GLU A 694 8.39 39.02 2.03
CA GLU A 694 7.79 39.44 0.75
C GLU A 694 7.79 38.29 -0.26
N LYS A 695 8.91 37.56 -0.39
CA LYS A 695 8.99 36.36 -1.24
C LYS A 695 8.05 35.25 -0.78
N ILE A 696 7.98 34.98 0.53
CA ILE A 696 7.05 33.98 1.08
C ILE A 696 5.60 34.36 0.76
N LEU A 697 5.22 35.64 0.93
CA LEU A 697 3.88 36.13 0.58
C LEU A 697 3.59 35.95 -0.92
N VAL A 698 4.54 36.28 -1.80
CA VAL A 698 4.39 36.11 -3.25
C VAL A 698 4.27 34.64 -3.67
N GLU A 699 5.04 33.72 -3.07
CA GLU A 699 4.86 32.29 -3.33
C GLU A 699 3.56 31.73 -2.70
N GLU A 700 3.12 32.23 -1.53
CA GLU A 700 1.81 31.89 -0.94
C GLU A 700 0.63 32.36 -1.83
N GLU A 701 0.74 33.53 -2.47
CA GLU A 701 -0.26 34.03 -3.40
C GLU A 701 -0.28 33.19 -4.69
N LYS A 702 0.88 32.89 -5.29
CA LYS A 702 0.97 31.96 -6.44
C LYS A 702 0.37 30.60 -6.11
N HIS A 703 0.75 29.99 -4.98
CA HIS A 703 0.22 28.69 -4.59
C HIS A 703 -1.29 28.74 -4.31
N ARG A 704 -1.83 29.88 -3.84
CA ARG A 704 -3.28 30.09 -3.71
C ARG A 704 -3.96 30.18 -5.08
N GLU A 705 -3.35 30.85 -6.06
CA GLU A 705 -3.84 30.90 -7.44
C GLU A 705 -3.76 29.53 -8.15
N GLU A 706 -2.65 28.80 -8.00
CA GLU A 706 -2.48 27.43 -8.50
C GLU A 706 -3.52 26.48 -7.91
N VAL A 707 -3.74 26.52 -6.59
CA VAL A 707 -4.77 25.72 -5.92
C VAL A 707 -6.17 26.10 -6.40
N ALA A 708 -6.48 27.39 -6.58
CA ALA A 708 -7.77 27.83 -7.11
C ALA A 708 -7.99 27.38 -8.58
N ALA A 709 -6.94 27.45 -9.41
CA ALA A 709 -6.98 26.98 -10.80
C ALA A 709 -7.19 25.46 -10.87
N LEU A 710 -6.45 24.68 -10.08
CA LEU A 710 -6.60 23.22 -9.99
C LEU A 710 -7.97 22.82 -9.42
N GLN A 711 -8.49 23.54 -8.42
CA GLN A 711 -9.86 23.33 -7.94
C GLN A 711 -10.90 23.60 -9.03
N SER A 712 -10.75 24.69 -9.80
CA SER A 712 -11.62 24.98 -10.95
C SER A 712 -11.51 23.92 -12.06
N GLU A 713 -10.34 23.34 -12.29
CA GLU A 713 -10.16 22.26 -13.27
C GLU A 713 -10.76 20.93 -12.77
N ILE A 714 -10.61 20.60 -11.49
CA ILE A 714 -11.25 19.44 -10.86
C ILE A 714 -12.79 19.59 -10.90
N GLU A 715 -13.32 20.77 -10.57
CA GLU A 715 -14.76 21.05 -10.67
C GLU A 715 -15.24 20.94 -12.12
N LYS A 716 -14.50 21.48 -13.10
CA LYS A 716 -14.81 21.33 -14.52
C LYS A 716 -14.85 19.85 -14.92
N ASN A 717 -13.82 19.07 -14.56
CA ASN A 717 -13.73 17.65 -14.87
C ASN A 717 -14.87 16.83 -14.21
N PHE A 718 -15.27 17.19 -12.99
CA PHE A 718 -16.43 16.60 -12.32
C PHE A 718 -17.75 16.94 -13.02
N ARG A 719 -17.94 18.19 -13.45
CA ARG A 719 -19.12 18.62 -14.23
C ARG A 719 -19.17 17.90 -15.58
N ASP A 720 -18.04 17.73 -16.26
CA ASP A 720 -17.95 17.04 -17.56
C ASP A 720 -18.22 15.54 -17.44
N LYS A 721 -17.65 14.84 -16.45
CA LYS A 721 -18.03 13.45 -16.12
C LYS A 721 -19.50 13.30 -15.73
N SER A 722 -20.08 14.30 -15.06
CA SER A 722 -21.51 14.30 -14.72
C SER A 722 -22.40 14.48 -15.97
N ARG A 723 -21.92 15.21 -16.99
CA ARG A 723 -22.60 15.38 -18.29
C ARG A 723 -22.57 14.11 -19.14
N GLU A 724 -21.50 13.32 -19.07
CA GLU A 724 -21.39 12.04 -19.79
C GLU A 724 -22.47 11.02 -19.38
N GLY A 725 -23.00 11.11 -18.14
CA GLY A 725 -24.12 10.31 -17.66
C GLY A 725 -25.52 10.91 -17.92
N ALA A 726 -25.63 12.10 -18.51
CA ALA A 726 -26.91 12.80 -18.64
C ALA A 726 -27.77 12.26 -19.80
N ASN A 727 -29.02 11.90 -19.51
CA ASN A 727 -29.96 11.44 -20.54
C ASN A 727 -30.32 12.57 -21.51
N LEU A 728 -29.71 12.53 -22.71
CA LEU A 728 -29.88 13.53 -23.77
C LEU A 728 -31.32 13.62 -24.31
N GLU A 729 -32.11 12.54 -24.25
CA GLU A 729 -33.53 12.58 -24.65
C GLU A 729 -34.37 13.35 -23.64
N TYR A 730 -34.10 13.16 -22.35
CA TYR A 730 -34.73 13.92 -21.27
C TYR A 730 -34.37 15.40 -21.36
N LEU A 731 -33.09 15.73 -21.59
CA LEU A 731 -32.63 17.10 -21.82
C LEU A 731 -33.31 17.72 -23.05
N LYS A 732 -33.33 17.01 -24.19
CA LYS A 732 -34.04 17.42 -25.42
C LYS A 732 -35.53 17.72 -25.15
N ASN A 733 -36.20 16.88 -24.36
CA ASN A 733 -37.60 17.05 -24.01
C ASN A 733 -37.84 18.26 -23.09
N ILE A 734 -36.92 18.57 -22.16
CA ILE A 734 -37.01 19.78 -21.32
C ILE A 734 -36.69 21.04 -22.14
N VAL A 735 -35.66 21.03 -22.98
CA VAL A 735 -35.32 22.15 -23.87
C VAL A 735 -36.47 22.43 -24.84
N TYR A 736 -37.10 21.40 -25.40
CA TYR A 736 -38.30 21.55 -26.21
C TYR A 736 -39.46 22.18 -25.42
N ARG A 737 -39.70 21.76 -24.17
CA ARG A 737 -40.70 22.39 -23.28
C ARG A 737 -40.35 23.85 -22.96
N PHE A 738 -39.09 24.16 -22.64
CA PHE A 738 -38.62 25.51 -22.36
C PHE A 738 -38.85 26.47 -23.55
N LEU A 739 -38.64 25.98 -24.78
CA LEU A 739 -38.89 26.73 -26.02
C LEU A 739 -40.37 26.84 -26.42
N THR A 740 -41.25 25.95 -25.94
CA THR A 740 -42.68 25.91 -26.31
C THR A 740 -43.63 26.43 -25.24
N LEU A 741 -43.21 26.53 -23.98
CA LEU A 741 -44.03 27.05 -22.88
C LEU A 741 -44.29 28.55 -23.04
N PRO A 742 -45.56 29.03 -22.97
CA PRO A 742 -45.88 30.46 -23.00
C PRO A 742 -45.61 31.15 -21.65
N ASP A 743 -45.68 30.41 -20.54
CA ASP A 743 -45.57 30.93 -19.17
C ASP A 743 -44.12 31.18 -18.73
N SER A 744 -43.88 32.32 -18.08
CA SER A 744 -42.62 32.70 -17.45
C SER A 744 -42.21 31.81 -16.28
N LEU A 745 -43.15 31.34 -15.45
CA LEU A 745 -42.83 30.54 -14.26
C LEU A 745 -42.41 29.12 -14.67
N GLY A 746 -43.17 28.48 -15.55
CA GLY A 746 -42.81 27.20 -16.18
C GLY A 746 -41.50 27.26 -16.96
N ARG A 747 -41.18 28.40 -17.62
CA ARG A 747 -39.86 28.63 -18.21
C ARG A 747 -38.76 28.73 -17.15
N GLN A 748 -38.94 29.43 -16.04
CA GLN A 748 -37.94 29.46 -14.96
C GLN A 748 -37.71 28.08 -14.34
N GLN A 749 -38.76 27.29 -14.14
CA GLN A 749 -38.67 25.92 -13.63
C GLN A 749 -37.93 24.99 -14.61
N THR A 750 -38.26 25.05 -15.90
CA THR A 750 -37.56 24.24 -16.92
C THR A 750 -36.13 24.71 -17.19
N LEU A 751 -35.84 26.01 -17.09
CA LEU A 751 -34.48 26.56 -17.08
C LEU A 751 -33.67 26.06 -15.88
N THR A 752 -34.27 26.06 -14.69
CA THR A 752 -33.61 25.52 -13.48
C THR A 752 -33.29 24.04 -13.64
N ALA A 753 -34.19 23.25 -14.23
CA ALA A 753 -33.92 21.85 -14.56
C ALA A 753 -32.78 21.69 -15.58
N ILE A 754 -32.71 22.53 -16.61
CA ILE A 754 -31.60 22.52 -17.58
C ILE A 754 -30.26 22.87 -16.88
N LEU A 755 -30.26 23.89 -16.00
CA LEU A 755 -29.08 24.32 -15.24
C LEU A 755 -28.58 23.27 -14.24
N THR A 756 -29.46 22.41 -13.71
CA THR A 756 -29.06 21.27 -12.86
C THR A 756 -28.54 20.11 -13.70
N ILE A 757 -29.25 19.68 -14.75
CA ILE A 757 -28.88 18.54 -15.61
C ILE A 757 -27.55 18.76 -16.33
N LEU A 758 -27.24 19.99 -16.72
CA LEU A 758 -25.97 20.35 -17.37
C LEU A 758 -24.88 20.82 -16.39
N HIS A 759 -25.13 20.70 -15.08
CA HIS A 759 -24.17 20.99 -14.00
C HIS A 759 -23.43 22.34 -14.16
N PHE A 760 -24.19 23.42 -14.42
CA PHE A 760 -23.61 24.76 -14.59
C PHE A 760 -22.87 25.26 -13.33
N SER A 761 -21.81 26.03 -13.53
CA SER A 761 -21.04 26.75 -12.50
C SER A 761 -21.94 27.63 -11.63
N PRO A 762 -21.64 27.86 -10.33
CA PRO A 762 -22.32 28.88 -9.54
C PRO A 762 -22.22 30.28 -10.20
N GLU A 763 -21.13 30.58 -10.90
CA GLU A 763 -20.94 31.84 -11.64
C GLU A 763 -21.85 31.93 -12.87
N GLU A 764 -21.91 30.88 -13.68
CA GLU A 764 -22.77 30.82 -14.87
C GLU A 764 -24.26 30.84 -14.48
N LYS A 765 -24.62 30.16 -13.38
CA LYS A 765 -25.96 30.27 -12.77
C LYS A 765 -26.26 31.70 -12.34
N GLN A 766 -25.29 32.42 -11.77
CA GLN A 766 -25.45 33.83 -11.44
C GLN A 766 -25.55 34.74 -12.67
N THR A 767 -24.78 34.53 -13.75
CA THR A 767 -24.88 35.37 -14.96
C THR A 767 -26.22 35.13 -15.67
N ILE A 768 -26.67 33.89 -15.77
CA ILE A 768 -27.98 33.53 -16.33
C ILE A 768 -29.14 34.04 -15.46
N ALA A 769 -29.02 33.98 -14.12
CA ALA A 769 -29.99 34.59 -13.21
C ALA A 769 -30.03 36.12 -13.36
N LYS A 770 -28.86 36.78 -13.42
CA LYS A 770 -28.76 38.23 -13.65
C LYS A 770 -29.39 38.62 -15.00
N GLN A 771 -29.09 37.90 -16.08
CA GLN A 771 -29.64 38.17 -17.41
C GLN A 771 -31.17 37.96 -17.48
N SER A 772 -31.67 36.83 -16.96
CA SER A 772 -33.11 36.54 -16.95
C SER A 772 -33.94 37.46 -16.03
N ALA A 773 -33.31 38.12 -15.05
CA ALA A 773 -33.94 39.17 -14.25
C ALA A 773 -33.95 40.56 -14.92
N HIS A 774 -32.97 40.85 -15.79
CA HIS A 774 -32.80 42.19 -16.40
C HIS A 774 -33.37 42.33 -17.81
N GLY A 775 -33.79 41.23 -18.46
CA GLY A 775 -34.41 41.29 -19.77
C GLY A 775 -35.29 40.09 -20.08
N SER A 776 -36.41 40.33 -20.78
CA SER A 776 -37.13 39.26 -21.46
C SER A 776 -36.20 38.69 -22.53
N TRP A 777 -35.69 37.47 -22.28
CA TRP A 777 -34.75 36.75 -23.16
C TRP A 777 -35.24 36.69 -24.62
N TRP A 778 -36.57 36.74 -24.79
CA TRP A 778 -37.24 37.00 -26.05
C TRP A 778 -37.95 38.36 -25.95
N LEU A 779 -37.41 39.38 -26.62
CA LEU A 779 -38.13 40.63 -26.85
C LEU A 779 -39.42 40.36 -27.63
N SER A 780 -40.46 41.16 -27.40
CA SER A 780 -41.79 40.98 -27.99
C SER A 780 -41.79 41.17 -29.52
N GLY A 781 -41.47 40.10 -30.25
CA GLY A 781 -41.55 40.02 -31.69
C GLY A 781 -43.01 40.03 -32.18
N LYS A 782 -43.57 41.22 -32.38
CA LYS A 782 -44.90 41.40 -32.98
C LYS A 782 -44.94 40.84 -34.41
N ARG A 783 -45.68 39.75 -34.61
CA ARG A 783 -46.62 39.62 -35.73
C ARG A 783 -47.73 38.64 -35.42
#